data_AF-A0A7V9TDB9-F1
#
_entry.id   AF-A0A7V9TDB9-F1
#
_cell.length_a   1.000
_cell.length_b   1.000
_cell.length_c   1.000
_cell.angle_alpha   90.00
_cell.angle_beta   90.00
_cell.angle_gamma   90.00
#
_symmetry.space_group_name_H-M   'P 1'
#
loop_
_entity.id
_entity.type
_entity.pdbx_description
1 polymer ?
#
loop_
_entity_poly.entity_id
_entity_poly.type
_entity_poly.pdbx_seq_one_letter_code
_entity_poly.pdbx_strand_id
1 'polypeptide(L)'
;MTRLQSTCKLTIIAQIFLLTSLLTTVATSTPAQQQTSLSQTPLSSQQSPDNAAAPIFKALQYRSIGPFRGGRVTAVAGVASQPFVYYFGATGGGVWKTTDGGINWEPVSDNYFKTGSVGAIGISDADPNTIYVGMGESPIRGNVSHGDGVYKSTDAGKTWKHVGLSDTRHIARVRVNPRNPDVVYVAALGHIFGPGAERGVFRSKDGGKTWEKILYRNDKAGAIDLTFDPTNPNILYAGFWQVIRRPWSFESGGEGGGLFKSTDGGDSWTEITRNAGLPRGLVGKVGVTVSPVNPERVWAIIEAEDGGVFRSDNGGRTWARTNEQRSLRQRAWYYTRIYADTQNADTVYVLNVAFYKSNDGGRTFTNLAVPHGDNHDLWIAPNDPSRMIEGNDGGANVSFNGGRSWTEQDQATAQFYRVTVDEDFPYHVYGAQQDNSTVKIASRTEGFGIDEGDWHAVGGGESGWIAPHPKNSDVVFAGSYGGLITRYDHRTKQMRNITVWPDNPMGAGAEAMKYRFQWNFPILFSPHDANVLYAAGNILFRSTNEGQTWEVISPDLTRNDKSKQGSSGGAITKDNTSVEYYDTIFTAAESPVQKGTIWTGSDDGLVHVTRDGGKKWENVTPRGMPEWIQINSIEASPHDAATAYVAATM
;
A
#
# COMPACT_ATOMS: atom_id res chain seq x y z
N MET A 1 -42.62 23.03 37.78
CA MET A 1 -43.45 24.23 38.02
C MET A 1 -42.94 25.29 37.04
N THR A 2 -43.63 25.60 35.93
CA THR A 2 -44.75 26.58 35.77
C THR A 2 -44.29 28.03 36.02
N ARG A 3 -44.52 29.05 35.17
CA ARG A 3 -45.32 29.26 33.92
C ARG A 3 -44.77 30.55 33.19
N LEU A 4 -45.21 31.10 32.04
CA LEU A 4 -46.45 30.94 31.23
C LEU A 4 -46.26 31.01 29.68
N GLN A 5 -46.38 32.19 29.04
CA GLN A 5 -46.59 32.52 27.60
C GLN A 5 -45.98 33.94 27.31
N SER A 6 -45.88 34.55 26.10
CA SER A 6 -46.79 34.70 24.92
C SER A 6 -46.06 35.49 23.78
N THR A 7 -46.46 35.68 22.50
CA THR A 7 -47.44 35.06 21.55
C THR A 7 -47.22 35.56 20.08
N CYS A 8 -47.60 34.72 19.10
CA CYS A 8 -48.15 35.05 17.75
C CYS A 8 -47.42 35.91 16.69
N LYS A 9 -47.20 35.31 15.50
CA LYS A 9 -47.63 35.72 14.12
C LYS A 9 -47.01 34.73 13.09
N LEU A 10 -47.49 34.53 11.85
CA LEU A 10 -48.85 34.36 11.30
C LEU A 10 -48.71 33.61 9.94
N THR A 11 -49.77 32.97 9.45
CA THR A 11 -49.91 32.21 8.17
C THR A 11 -49.97 33.11 6.90
N ILE A 12 -50.01 32.70 5.60
CA ILE A 12 -50.26 31.41 4.90
C ILE A 12 -49.75 31.37 3.42
N ILE A 13 -49.28 30.19 2.94
CA ILE A 13 -49.51 29.44 1.65
C ILE A 13 -49.66 30.11 0.22
N ALA A 14 -48.82 29.61 -0.72
CA ALA A 14 -48.99 29.22 -2.16
C ALA A 14 -49.16 30.15 -3.41
N GLN A 15 -48.24 29.90 -4.38
CA GLN A 15 -48.38 29.50 -5.82
C GLN A 15 -48.86 30.42 -6.99
N ILE A 16 -47.92 30.63 -7.95
CA ILE A 16 -47.95 30.34 -9.43
C ILE A 16 -49.11 30.85 -10.32
N PHE A 17 -48.83 31.72 -11.32
CA PHE A 17 -48.88 31.39 -12.78
C PHE A 17 -48.32 32.51 -13.71
N LEU A 18 -48.15 32.16 -15.00
CA LEU A 18 -47.59 32.95 -16.14
C LEU A 18 -48.65 33.97 -16.67
N LEU A 19 -48.45 34.89 -17.63
CA LEU A 19 -47.79 34.80 -18.97
C LEU A 19 -47.81 36.17 -19.72
N THR A 20 -46.90 36.41 -20.69
CA THR A 20 -47.00 37.38 -21.85
C THR A 20 -47.19 38.90 -21.58
N SER A 21 -47.03 39.84 -22.54
CA SER A 21 -46.00 40.15 -23.56
C SER A 21 -46.40 41.36 -24.43
N LEU A 22 -45.51 42.32 -24.76
CA LEU A 22 -45.36 42.93 -26.11
C LEU A 22 -44.20 43.97 -26.18
N LEU A 23 -43.88 44.44 -27.39
CA LEU A 23 -42.76 45.34 -27.73
C LEU A 23 -43.21 46.78 -28.02
N THR A 24 -42.31 47.77 -27.90
CA THR A 24 -41.83 48.58 -29.07
C THR A 24 -40.64 49.49 -28.70
N THR A 25 -39.89 49.95 -29.72
CA THR A 25 -38.64 50.76 -29.65
C THR A 25 -38.91 52.24 -30.01
N VAL A 26 -37.99 53.22 -29.89
CA VAL A 26 -36.82 53.51 -30.76
C VAL A 26 -35.83 54.51 -30.09
N ALA A 27 -34.59 54.56 -30.60
CA ALA A 27 -33.40 55.38 -30.24
C ALA A 27 -33.63 56.91 -30.04
N THR A 28 -32.72 57.72 -29.45
CA THR A 28 -31.30 58.05 -29.81
C THR A 28 -30.52 58.73 -28.64
N SER A 29 -29.17 58.79 -28.54
CA SER A 29 -28.05 58.18 -29.28
C SER A 29 -26.65 58.39 -28.60
N THR A 30 -25.66 57.65 -29.11
CA THR A 30 -24.16 57.75 -29.13
C THR A 30 -23.43 59.11 -28.99
N PRO A 31 -22.12 59.17 -28.62
CA PRO A 31 -21.07 58.19 -28.99
C PRO A 31 -20.13 57.63 -27.91
N ALA A 32 -19.52 56.49 -28.24
CA ALA A 32 -18.37 55.86 -27.58
C ALA A 32 -17.35 55.44 -28.65
N GLN A 33 -16.06 55.38 -28.32
CA GLN A 33 -14.98 55.26 -29.31
C GLN A 33 -14.08 54.03 -29.07
N GLN A 34 -14.07 53.13 -30.06
CA GLN A 34 -13.05 52.12 -30.38
C GLN A 34 -12.62 51.13 -29.27
N GLN A 35 -13.22 49.93 -29.30
CA GLN A 35 -12.45 48.69 -29.23
C GLN A 35 -12.48 48.03 -30.61
N THR A 36 -11.31 47.65 -31.13
CA THR A 36 -11.16 46.97 -32.42
C THR A 36 -11.42 45.48 -32.27
N SER A 37 -12.55 45.01 -32.82
CA SER A 37 -12.83 43.59 -32.97
C SER A 37 -11.90 42.96 -34.02
N LEU A 38 -10.79 42.38 -33.56
CA LEU A 38 -9.99 41.48 -34.40
C LEU A 38 -10.86 40.27 -34.77
N SER A 39 -11.05 40.08 -36.07
CA SER A 39 -11.77 38.93 -36.61
C SER A 39 -11.08 37.64 -36.19
N GLN A 40 -11.79 36.79 -35.44
CA GLN A 40 -11.35 35.41 -35.21
C GLN A 40 -11.42 34.64 -36.52
N THR A 41 -10.31 34.63 -37.27
CA THR A 41 -10.06 33.64 -38.31
C THR A 41 -10.29 32.26 -37.68
N PRO A 42 -11.12 31.38 -38.27
CA PRO A 42 -11.27 30.04 -37.72
C PRO A 42 -9.90 29.38 -37.71
N LEU A 43 -9.44 28.98 -36.51
CA LEU A 43 -8.22 28.22 -36.36
C LEU A 43 -8.39 26.92 -37.15
N SER A 44 -7.69 26.83 -38.28
CA SER A 44 -7.55 25.58 -39.01
C SER A 44 -7.11 24.52 -38.02
N SER A 45 -7.87 23.43 -37.92
CA SER A 45 -7.50 22.30 -37.06
C SER A 45 -6.26 21.62 -37.63
N GLN A 46 -5.08 22.11 -37.24
CA GLN A 46 -3.85 21.34 -37.32
C GLN A 46 -4.13 20.03 -36.60
N GLN A 47 -4.18 18.94 -37.36
CA GLN A 47 -4.32 17.62 -36.79
C GLN A 47 -3.11 17.37 -35.91
N SER A 48 -3.34 17.05 -34.63
CA SER A 48 -2.27 16.66 -33.73
C SER A 48 -1.48 15.48 -34.34
N PRO A 49 -0.14 15.46 -34.25
CA PRO A 49 0.67 14.38 -34.81
C PRO A 49 0.32 12.97 -34.27
N ASP A 50 -0.38 12.89 -33.14
CA ASP A 50 -0.75 11.67 -32.41
C ASP A 50 -1.30 10.53 -33.28
N ASN A 51 -2.09 10.84 -34.31
CA ASN A 51 -2.68 9.83 -35.19
C ASN A 51 -1.65 9.06 -36.05
N ALA A 52 -0.45 9.61 -36.26
CA ALA A 52 0.63 8.92 -36.97
C ALA A 52 1.45 7.99 -36.07
N ALA A 53 1.49 8.26 -34.76
CA ALA A 53 2.24 7.46 -33.78
C ALA A 53 1.39 6.34 -33.14
N ALA A 54 0.07 6.55 -33.00
CA ALA A 54 -0.86 5.55 -32.46
C ALA A 54 -0.81 4.14 -33.12
N PRO A 55 -0.45 3.97 -34.42
CA PRO A 55 -0.21 2.65 -35.00
C PRO A 55 1.11 1.99 -34.58
N ILE A 56 2.20 2.76 -34.39
CA ILE A 56 3.53 2.17 -34.14
C ILE A 56 3.64 1.62 -32.71
N PHE A 57 3.05 2.32 -31.73
CA PHE A 57 3.03 1.86 -30.34
C PHE A 57 2.15 0.61 -30.13
N LYS A 58 1.17 0.34 -31.01
CA LYS A 58 0.36 -0.90 -30.98
C LYS A 58 1.13 -2.16 -31.39
N ALA A 59 2.32 -2.03 -31.97
CA ALA A 59 3.20 -3.15 -32.28
C ALA A 59 4.16 -3.50 -31.12
N LEU A 60 4.25 -2.65 -30.08
CA LEU A 60 5.05 -2.94 -28.89
C LEU A 60 4.35 -3.98 -28.02
N GLN A 61 5.14 -4.87 -27.42
CA GLN A 61 4.68 -5.89 -26.48
C GLN A 61 5.45 -5.74 -25.17
N TYR A 62 4.76 -5.89 -24.04
CA TYR A 62 5.41 -6.02 -22.75
C TYR A 62 6.17 -7.35 -22.68
N ARG A 63 7.38 -7.30 -22.12
CA ARG A 63 8.20 -8.46 -21.80
C ARG A 63 8.68 -8.30 -20.36
N SER A 64 8.49 -9.32 -19.53
CA SER A 64 9.11 -9.32 -18.20
C SER A 64 10.63 -9.34 -18.36
N ILE A 65 11.31 -8.46 -17.63
CA ILE A 65 12.77 -8.47 -17.49
C ILE A 65 13.20 -9.00 -16.13
N GLY A 66 12.27 -9.42 -15.27
CA GLY A 66 12.56 -9.71 -13.86
C GLY A 66 12.67 -8.43 -13.00
N PRO A 67 13.39 -8.48 -11.86
CA PRO A 67 14.08 -9.66 -11.33
C PRO A 67 13.11 -10.79 -11.01
N PHE A 68 13.61 -12.02 -11.05
CA PHE A 68 12.89 -13.21 -10.58
C PHE A 68 13.02 -13.26 -9.05
N ARG A 69 12.29 -12.35 -8.40
CA ARG A 69 12.31 -12.14 -6.94
C ARG A 69 10.98 -11.52 -6.51
N GLY A 70 10.30 -12.17 -5.58
CA GLY A 70 8.99 -11.76 -5.09
C GLY A 70 8.99 -10.39 -4.40
N GLY A 71 7.87 -9.70 -4.51
CA GLY A 71 7.45 -8.61 -3.62
C GLY A 71 6.23 -9.01 -2.80
N ARG A 72 5.70 -8.06 -2.02
CA ARG A 72 4.69 -8.34 -0.97
C ARG A 72 3.46 -9.11 -1.43
N VAL A 73 3.19 -10.16 -0.66
CA VAL A 73 1.99 -11.02 -0.71
C VAL A 73 1.21 -10.83 0.59
N THR A 74 -0.08 -10.50 0.51
CA THR A 74 -0.92 -10.27 1.71
C THR A 74 -2.14 -11.18 1.81
N ALA A 75 -2.24 -12.14 0.89
CA ALA A 75 -3.30 -13.14 0.85
C ALA A 75 -2.77 -14.47 0.28
N VAL A 76 -3.03 -15.59 0.94
CA VAL A 76 -2.67 -16.93 0.45
C VAL A 76 -3.80 -17.94 0.66
N ALA A 77 -3.91 -18.92 -0.23
CA ALA A 77 -4.86 -20.02 -0.10
C ALA A 77 -4.32 -21.30 -0.75
N GLY A 78 -4.54 -22.45 -0.11
CA GLY A 78 -4.32 -23.77 -0.70
C GLY A 78 -5.62 -24.52 -0.94
N VAL A 79 -5.56 -25.59 -1.73
CA VAL A 79 -6.70 -26.50 -1.91
C VAL A 79 -6.51 -27.76 -1.06
N ALA A 80 -7.49 -28.07 -0.21
CA ALA A 80 -7.44 -29.24 0.66
C ALA A 80 -7.37 -30.57 -0.13
N SER A 81 -8.18 -30.69 -1.18
CA SER A 81 -8.31 -31.89 -2.02
C SER A 81 -7.27 -32.02 -3.14
N GLN A 82 -6.43 -31.02 -3.38
CA GLN A 82 -5.45 -30.98 -4.47
C GLN A 82 -4.07 -30.60 -3.89
N PRO A 83 -3.22 -31.57 -3.49
CA PRO A 83 -2.06 -31.33 -2.63
C PRO A 83 -1.03 -30.28 -3.12
N PHE A 84 -0.96 -30.07 -4.43
CA PHE A 84 0.00 -29.19 -5.11
C PHE A 84 -0.59 -27.87 -5.62
N VAL A 85 -1.87 -27.61 -5.37
CA VAL A 85 -2.57 -26.41 -5.89
C VAL A 85 -2.70 -25.35 -4.81
N TYR A 86 -2.06 -24.21 -5.05
CA TYR A 86 -2.07 -23.03 -4.18
C TYR A 86 -2.20 -21.75 -5.00
N TYR A 87 -2.61 -20.68 -4.32
CA TYR A 87 -2.81 -19.34 -4.88
C TYR A 87 -2.26 -18.29 -3.93
N PHE A 88 -1.73 -17.19 -4.47
CA PHE A 88 -1.39 -16.00 -3.69
C PHE A 88 -1.89 -14.71 -4.34
N GLY A 89 -2.06 -13.69 -3.51
CA GLY A 89 -2.43 -12.34 -3.91
C GLY A 89 -1.32 -11.34 -3.62
N ALA A 90 -0.72 -10.80 -4.68
CA ALA A 90 0.34 -9.81 -4.61
C ALA A 90 -0.21 -8.39 -4.42
N THR A 91 0.63 -7.49 -3.91
CA THR A 91 0.32 -6.05 -3.82
C THR A 91 0.86 -5.30 -5.04
N GLY A 92 0.06 -5.25 -6.10
CA GLY A 92 0.39 -4.66 -7.39
C GLY A 92 0.47 -5.68 -8.54
N GLY A 93 0.62 -6.97 -8.21
CA GLY A 93 0.80 -8.07 -9.17
C GLY A 93 -0.38 -9.03 -9.36
N GLY A 94 -1.56 -8.74 -8.80
CA GLY A 94 -2.76 -9.57 -9.00
C GLY A 94 -2.76 -10.91 -8.26
N VAL A 95 -3.45 -11.90 -8.81
CA VAL A 95 -3.52 -13.29 -8.28
C VAL A 95 -2.69 -14.23 -9.13
N TRP A 96 -1.88 -15.03 -8.45
CA TRP A 96 -1.03 -16.06 -9.03
C TRP A 96 -1.44 -17.45 -8.55
N LYS A 97 -1.09 -18.47 -9.32
CA LYS A 97 -1.45 -19.87 -9.10
C LYS A 97 -0.27 -20.79 -9.35
N THR A 98 -0.12 -21.82 -8.53
CA THR A 98 0.72 -22.99 -8.79
C THR A 98 -0.13 -24.25 -8.89
N THR A 99 0.37 -25.26 -9.62
CA THR A 99 -0.21 -26.61 -9.63
C THR A 99 0.80 -27.73 -9.35
N ASP A 100 2.06 -27.37 -9.08
CA ASP A 100 3.18 -28.29 -8.81
C ASP A 100 3.75 -28.17 -7.39
N GLY A 101 3.10 -27.39 -6.53
CA GLY A 101 3.48 -27.20 -5.14
C GLY A 101 4.33 -25.97 -4.87
N GLY A 102 4.32 -24.98 -5.77
CA GLY A 102 5.06 -23.73 -5.64
C GLY A 102 6.46 -23.78 -6.27
N ILE A 103 6.67 -24.67 -7.24
CA ILE A 103 7.89 -24.71 -8.07
C ILE A 103 7.74 -23.76 -9.26
N ASN A 104 6.54 -23.70 -9.86
CA ASN A 104 6.19 -22.72 -10.89
C ASN A 104 4.92 -21.96 -10.50
N TRP A 105 4.86 -20.69 -10.88
CA TRP A 105 3.74 -19.77 -10.62
C TRP A 105 3.30 -19.05 -11.89
N GLU A 106 1.99 -19.06 -12.16
CA GLU A 106 1.37 -18.38 -13.31
C GLU A 106 0.44 -17.25 -12.82
N PRO A 107 0.43 -16.06 -13.46
CA PRO A 107 -0.56 -15.02 -13.19
C PRO A 107 -1.92 -15.44 -13.78
N VAL A 108 -2.99 -15.35 -12.99
CA VAL A 108 -4.33 -15.82 -13.38
C VAL A 108 -5.41 -14.73 -13.33
N SER A 109 -5.07 -13.50 -12.94
CA SER A 109 -5.99 -12.34 -12.90
C SER A 109 -5.94 -11.41 -14.12
N ASP A 110 -4.94 -11.59 -14.99
CA ASP A 110 -4.58 -10.62 -16.02
C ASP A 110 -5.70 -10.40 -17.03
N ASN A 111 -5.89 -9.13 -17.44
CA ASN A 111 -6.99 -8.65 -18.28
C ASN A 111 -8.40 -8.70 -17.63
N TYR A 112 -8.58 -9.32 -16.46
CA TYR A 112 -9.86 -9.33 -15.75
C TYR A 112 -9.98 -8.28 -14.66
N PHE A 113 -8.92 -8.05 -13.89
CA PHE A 113 -8.93 -7.14 -12.74
C PHE A 113 -8.60 -5.70 -13.15
N LYS A 114 -9.25 -4.73 -12.50
CA LYS A 114 -8.98 -3.29 -12.70
C LYS A 114 -7.91 -2.74 -11.75
N THR A 115 -7.58 -3.46 -10.68
CA THR A 115 -6.62 -3.07 -9.66
C THR A 115 -5.64 -4.20 -9.38
N GLY A 116 -4.39 -3.86 -9.04
CA GLY A 116 -3.30 -4.82 -8.90
C GLY A 116 -3.06 -5.35 -7.48
N SER A 117 -3.54 -4.67 -6.43
CA SER A 117 -3.36 -5.13 -5.04
C SER A 117 -4.49 -6.05 -4.60
N VAL A 118 -4.16 -7.25 -4.18
CA VAL A 118 -5.07 -8.23 -3.56
C VAL A 118 -4.90 -8.18 -2.04
N GLY A 119 -6.01 -8.14 -1.29
CA GLY A 119 -6.01 -8.13 0.18
C GLY A 119 -6.56 -9.40 0.85
N ALA A 120 -7.27 -10.25 0.10
CA ALA A 120 -7.71 -11.56 0.57
C ALA A 120 -8.11 -12.52 -0.57
N ILE A 121 -7.91 -13.82 -0.36
CA ILE A 121 -8.42 -14.90 -1.22
C ILE A 121 -9.29 -15.84 -0.35
N GLY A 122 -10.39 -16.34 -0.91
CA GLY A 122 -11.24 -17.36 -0.28
C GLY A 122 -11.71 -18.39 -1.31
N ILE A 123 -11.30 -19.65 -1.13
CA ILE A 123 -11.70 -20.80 -1.94
C ILE A 123 -12.81 -21.56 -1.20
N SER A 124 -13.74 -22.21 -1.90
CA SER A 124 -14.70 -23.11 -1.25
C SER A 124 -14.14 -24.53 -1.10
N ASP A 125 -14.22 -25.10 0.10
CA ASP A 125 -13.94 -26.52 0.33
C ASP A 125 -14.97 -27.44 -0.35
N ALA A 126 -16.20 -26.95 -0.58
CA ALA A 126 -17.28 -27.69 -1.22
C ALA A 126 -17.17 -27.69 -2.76
N ASP A 127 -16.55 -26.67 -3.35
CA ASP A 127 -16.21 -26.60 -4.77
C ASP A 127 -14.92 -25.76 -4.97
N PRO A 128 -13.74 -26.40 -5.10
CA PRO A 128 -12.48 -25.70 -5.34
C PRO A 128 -12.38 -24.93 -6.67
N ASN A 129 -13.36 -25.05 -7.57
CA ASN A 129 -13.45 -24.18 -8.75
C ASN A 129 -13.97 -22.79 -8.39
N THR A 130 -14.77 -22.68 -7.32
CA THR A 130 -15.31 -21.42 -6.82
C THR A 130 -14.29 -20.71 -5.92
N ILE A 131 -13.78 -19.59 -6.42
CA ILE A 131 -12.81 -18.73 -5.74
C ILE A 131 -13.36 -17.30 -5.70
N TYR A 132 -13.23 -16.64 -4.55
CA TYR A 132 -13.51 -15.22 -4.37
C TYR A 132 -12.24 -14.49 -3.97
N VAL A 133 -12.02 -13.31 -4.53
CA VAL A 133 -10.84 -12.46 -4.30
C VAL A 133 -11.30 -11.08 -3.88
N GLY A 134 -10.82 -10.63 -2.72
CA GLY A 134 -11.04 -9.29 -2.19
C GLY A 134 -9.88 -8.38 -2.57
N MET A 135 -10.17 -7.30 -3.28
CA MET A 135 -9.16 -6.35 -3.75
C MET A 135 -8.83 -5.29 -2.69
N GLY A 136 -7.60 -4.77 -2.78
CA GLY A 136 -7.05 -3.73 -1.91
C GLY A 136 -6.46 -4.31 -0.64
N GLU A 137 -5.16 -4.11 -0.48
CA GLU A 137 -4.37 -4.68 0.62
C GLU A 137 -4.74 -4.10 1.99
N SER A 138 -4.52 -4.89 3.05
CA SER A 138 -4.84 -4.50 4.43
C SER A 138 -3.63 -4.25 5.36
N PRO A 139 -2.39 -4.65 5.03
CA PRO A 139 -1.16 -4.10 5.61
C PRO A 139 -0.88 -2.66 5.10
N ILE A 140 -1.63 -1.69 5.61
CA ILE A 140 -1.67 -0.33 5.03
C ILE A 140 -0.45 0.55 5.39
N ARG A 141 0.66 0.38 4.66
CA ARG A 141 1.83 1.28 4.66
C ARG A 141 1.47 2.66 4.04
N GLY A 142 2.43 3.59 3.92
CA GLY A 142 2.17 4.89 3.27
C GLY A 142 1.92 4.79 1.76
N ASN A 143 2.66 3.90 1.08
CA ASN A 143 2.55 3.64 -0.36
C ASN A 143 1.59 2.47 -0.66
N VAL A 144 0.40 2.52 -0.06
CA VAL A 144 -0.63 1.47 -0.12
C VAL A 144 -1.56 1.66 -1.33
N SER A 145 -1.92 0.58 -2.03
CA SER A 145 -2.87 0.65 -3.15
C SER A 145 -4.27 0.16 -2.75
N HIS A 146 -5.30 0.79 -3.30
CA HIS A 146 -6.69 0.40 -3.09
C HIS A 146 -7.18 -0.58 -4.15
N GLY A 147 -8.17 -1.39 -3.78
CA GLY A 147 -8.91 -2.26 -4.68
C GLY A 147 -10.20 -1.64 -5.20
N ASP A 148 -10.92 -2.41 -6.00
CA ASP A 148 -12.21 -2.06 -6.61
C ASP A 148 -13.35 -3.05 -6.28
N GLY A 149 -13.25 -3.78 -5.16
CA GLY A 149 -14.30 -4.66 -4.62
C GLY A 149 -13.93 -6.15 -4.65
N VAL A 150 -14.90 -7.01 -4.99
CA VAL A 150 -14.73 -8.48 -5.01
C VAL A 150 -14.84 -9.04 -6.42
N TYR A 151 -13.99 -9.99 -6.76
CA TYR A 151 -14.07 -10.82 -7.97
C TYR A 151 -14.39 -12.29 -7.61
N LYS A 152 -15.13 -12.99 -8.48
CA LYS A 152 -15.44 -14.43 -8.38
C LYS A 152 -14.97 -15.16 -9.64
N SER A 153 -14.33 -16.31 -9.47
CA SER A 153 -14.15 -17.36 -10.49
C SER A 153 -15.02 -18.57 -10.12
N THR A 154 -15.43 -19.35 -11.12
CA THR A 154 -16.08 -20.66 -10.97
C THR A 154 -15.41 -21.73 -11.83
N ASP A 155 -14.13 -21.53 -12.17
CA ASP A 155 -13.35 -22.39 -13.06
C ASP A 155 -11.88 -22.54 -12.60
N ALA A 156 -11.65 -22.37 -11.29
CA ALA A 156 -10.34 -22.41 -10.64
C ALA A 156 -9.36 -21.33 -11.15
N GLY A 157 -9.89 -20.13 -11.41
CA GLY A 157 -9.13 -18.92 -11.73
C GLY A 157 -8.88 -18.65 -13.21
N LYS A 158 -9.49 -19.39 -14.15
CA LYS A 158 -9.29 -19.19 -15.60
C LYS A 158 -10.06 -17.99 -16.14
N THR A 159 -11.24 -17.73 -15.58
CA THR A 159 -12.05 -16.54 -15.84
C THR A 159 -12.54 -15.93 -14.53
N TRP A 160 -12.70 -14.61 -14.53
CA TRP A 160 -13.17 -13.85 -13.37
C TRP A 160 -14.29 -12.90 -13.73
N LYS A 161 -15.20 -12.70 -12.78
CA LYS A 161 -16.28 -11.72 -12.85
C LYS A 161 -16.25 -10.83 -11.61
N HIS A 162 -16.37 -9.52 -11.81
CA HIS A 162 -16.61 -8.58 -10.70
C HIS A 162 -18.00 -8.82 -10.10
N VAL A 163 -18.08 -8.93 -8.77
CA VAL A 163 -19.29 -9.28 -8.01
C VAL A 163 -19.60 -8.27 -6.91
N GLY A 164 -19.25 -7.00 -7.09
CA GLY A 164 -19.70 -5.89 -6.22
C GLY A 164 -18.69 -5.43 -5.17
N LEU A 165 -19.22 -4.74 -4.13
CA LEU A 165 -18.46 -4.09 -3.05
C LEU A 165 -17.42 -3.04 -3.51
N SER A 166 -17.65 -2.35 -4.64
CA SER A 166 -16.60 -1.55 -5.29
C SER A 166 -15.95 -0.42 -4.49
N ASP A 167 -16.64 0.15 -3.51
CA ASP A 167 -16.11 1.26 -2.70
C ASP A 167 -15.59 0.81 -1.31
N THR A 168 -15.49 -0.51 -1.04
CA THR A 168 -14.88 -0.96 0.23
C THR A 168 -13.38 -0.72 0.31
N ARG A 169 -12.72 -0.48 -0.84
CA ARG A 169 -11.29 -0.15 -1.06
C ARG A 169 -10.21 -1.09 -0.50
N HIS A 170 -10.34 -1.60 0.71
CA HIS A 170 -9.37 -2.46 1.38
C HIS A 170 -10.11 -3.64 2.02
N ILE A 171 -9.97 -4.83 1.43
CA ILE A 171 -10.62 -6.06 1.91
C ILE A 171 -9.58 -6.94 2.60
N ALA A 172 -9.77 -7.15 3.90
CA ALA A 172 -8.79 -7.83 4.74
C ALA A 172 -9.02 -9.34 4.88
N ARG A 173 -10.26 -9.80 4.64
CA ARG A 173 -10.65 -11.22 4.58
C ARG A 173 -11.78 -11.48 3.61
N VAL A 174 -11.71 -12.66 2.99
CA VAL A 174 -12.85 -13.36 2.39
C VAL A 174 -12.94 -14.73 3.05
N ARG A 175 -14.17 -15.18 3.34
CA ARG A 175 -14.47 -16.47 3.97
C ARG A 175 -15.69 -17.09 3.30
N VAL A 176 -15.49 -18.21 2.60
CA VAL A 176 -16.56 -18.97 1.95
C VAL A 176 -17.08 -20.02 2.92
N ASN A 177 -18.38 -20.26 2.98
CA ASN A 177 -18.94 -21.30 3.84
C ASN A 177 -18.46 -22.69 3.37
N PRO A 178 -17.88 -23.53 4.25
CA PRO A 178 -17.28 -24.81 3.87
C PRO A 178 -18.28 -25.86 3.36
N ARG A 179 -19.59 -25.57 3.42
CA ARG A 179 -20.68 -26.45 2.96
C ARG A 179 -21.54 -25.82 1.86
N ASN A 180 -21.29 -24.57 1.45
CA ASN A 180 -22.03 -23.90 0.38
C ASN A 180 -21.19 -22.79 -0.30
N PRO A 181 -20.77 -22.96 -1.57
CA PRO A 181 -19.93 -21.99 -2.29
C PRO A 181 -20.61 -20.65 -2.58
N ASP A 182 -21.94 -20.54 -2.51
CA ASP A 182 -22.68 -19.30 -2.74
C ASP A 182 -22.93 -18.48 -1.45
N VAL A 183 -22.58 -19.01 -0.27
CA VAL A 183 -22.58 -18.25 0.99
C VAL A 183 -21.15 -17.79 1.30
N VAL A 184 -20.90 -16.50 1.18
CA VAL A 184 -19.57 -15.89 1.32
C VAL A 184 -19.62 -14.62 2.17
N TYR A 185 -18.58 -14.41 2.97
CA TYR A 185 -18.43 -13.28 3.88
C TYR A 185 -17.15 -12.51 3.56
N VAL A 186 -17.18 -11.19 3.75
CA VAL A 186 -16.10 -10.25 3.44
C VAL A 186 -15.87 -9.34 4.64
N ALA A 187 -14.63 -9.24 5.10
CA ALA A 187 -14.20 -8.25 6.08
C ALA A 187 -13.57 -7.06 5.35
N ALA A 188 -14.26 -5.92 5.34
CA ALA A 188 -13.80 -4.69 4.73
C ALA A 188 -13.29 -3.72 5.81
N LEU A 189 -12.04 -3.27 5.65
CA LEU A 189 -11.48 -2.19 6.45
C LEU A 189 -12.10 -0.84 6.07
N GLY A 190 -12.42 -0.66 4.78
CA GLY A 190 -12.98 0.57 4.23
C GLY A 190 -11.93 1.59 3.81
N HIS A 191 -12.38 2.81 3.58
CA HIS A 191 -11.52 3.97 3.31
C HIS A 191 -10.59 4.24 4.50
N ILE A 192 -9.30 4.43 4.22
CA ILE A 192 -8.27 4.66 5.24
C ILE A 192 -7.86 6.14 5.34
N PHE A 193 -7.99 6.90 4.26
CA PHE A 193 -7.65 8.33 4.21
C PHE A 193 -8.77 9.26 4.75
N GLY A 194 -9.89 8.69 5.20
CA GLY A 194 -11.02 9.44 5.73
C GLY A 194 -12.18 8.56 6.21
N PRO A 195 -13.21 9.17 6.82
CA PRO A 195 -14.43 8.47 7.19
C PRO A 195 -15.21 7.98 5.95
N GLY A 196 -15.96 6.89 6.10
CA GLY A 196 -16.71 6.26 5.01
C GLY A 196 -17.53 5.07 5.50
N ALA A 197 -18.70 4.85 4.89
CA ALA A 197 -19.67 3.84 5.33
C ALA A 197 -19.37 2.42 4.83
N GLU A 198 -18.58 2.25 3.78
CA GLU A 198 -18.30 0.95 3.15
C GLU A 198 -17.18 0.18 3.86
N ARG A 199 -17.47 -0.18 5.12
CA ARG A 199 -16.61 -0.97 5.99
C ARG A 199 -17.43 -1.88 6.90
N GLY A 200 -16.76 -2.84 7.53
CA GLY A 200 -17.38 -3.85 8.40
C GLY A 200 -17.46 -5.23 7.74
N VAL A 201 -18.37 -6.08 8.22
CA VAL A 201 -18.58 -7.42 7.65
C VAL A 201 -19.77 -7.39 6.68
N PHE A 202 -19.53 -7.82 5.45
CA PHE A 202 -20.55 -8.05 4.43
C PHE A 202 -20.76 -9.55 4.23
N ARG A 203 -21.97 -9.94 3.82
CA ARG A 203 -22.36 -11.32 3.52
C ARG A 203 -23.15 -11.38 2.21
N SER A 204 -22.89 -12.40 1.41
CA SER A 204 -23.76 -12.84 0.32
C SER A 204 -24.29 -14.24 0.62
N LYS A 205 -25.51 -14.52 0.15
CA LYS A 205 -26.18 -15.84 0.23
C LYS A 205 -26.51 -16.40 -1.17
N ASP A 206 -26.09 -15.73 -2.24
CA ASP A 206 -26.45 -16.02 -3.63
C ASP A 206 -25.25 -16.04 -4.59
N GLY A 207 -24.03 -16.13 -4.06
CA GLY A 207 -22.81 -16.22 -4.85
C GLY A 207 -22.22 -14.87 -5.28
N GLY A 208 -22.51 -13.79 -4.56
CA GLY A 208 -22.04 -12.44 -4.84
C GLY A 208 -22.94 -11.64 -5.81
N LYS A 209 -24.18 -12.07 -6.04
CA LYS A 209 -25.15 -11.30 -6.85
C LYS A 209 -25.75 -10.17 -6.01
N THR A 210 -25.95 -10.40 -4.72
CA THR A 210 -26.34 -9.41 -3.71
C THR A 210 -25.44 -9.50 -2.47
N TRP A 211 -25.34 -8.38 -1.73
CA TRP A 211 -24.56 -8.27 -0.50
C TRP A 211 -25.34 -7.52 0.58
N GLU A 212 -25.15 -7.97 1.82
CA GLU A 212 -25.79 -7.48 3.03
C GLU A 212 -24.70 -7.04 4.02
N LYS A 213 -24.81 -5.85 4.60
CA LYS A 213 -23.86 -5.32 5.59
C LYS A 213 -24.29 -5.75 7.00
N ILE A 214 -23.78 -6.91 7.43
CA ILE A 214 -24.27 -7.62 8.63
C ILE A 214 -23.61 -7.21 9.95
N LEU A 215 -22.44 -6.56 9.91
CA LEU A 215 -21.80 -5.97 11.09
C LEU A 215 -21.11 -4.67 10.71
N TYR A 216 -21.52 -3.58 11.35
CA TYR A 216 -20.97 -2.23 11.18
C TYR A 216 -20.79 -1.59 12.56
N ARG A 217 -19.76 -0.75 12.72
CA ARG A 217 -19.41 -0.12 14.01
C ARG A 217 -19.52 1.39 13.96
N ASN A 218 -18.74 2.03 13.09
CA ASN A 218 -18.82 3.46 12.80
C ASN A 218 -18.15 3.75 11.44
N ASP A 219 -18.07 5.03 11.07
CA ASP A 219 -17.53 5.53 9.81
C ASP A 219 -15.99 5.45 9.70
N LYS A 220 -15.27 5.01 10.75
CA LYS A 220 -13.80 5.02 10.85
C LYS A 220 -13.19 3.65 11.15
N ALA A 221 -13.99 2.67 11.54
CA ALA A 221 -13.54 1.34 11.96
C ALA A 221 -14.19 0.22 11.17
N GLY A 222 -13.36 -0.58 10.50
CA GLY A 222 -13.79 -1.68 9.64
C GLY A 222 -13.37 -3.04 10.18
N ALA A 223 -13.88 -4.10 9.56
CA ALA A 223 -13.50 -5.46 9.90
C ALA A 223 -12.15 -5.79 9.25
N ILE A 224 -11.17 -6.17 10.08
CA ILE A 224 -9.79 -6.45 9.68
C ILE A 224 -9.47 -7.94 9.71
N ASP A 225 -10.23 -8.73 10.46
CA ASP A 225 -10.12 -10.18 10.48
C ASP A 225 -11.49 -10.84 10.71
N LEU A 226 -11.64 -12.07 10.22
CA LEU A 226 -12.89 -12.83 10.23
C LEU A 226 -12.58 -14.33 10.14
N THR A 227 -13.16 -15.12 11.04
CA THR A 227 -13.11 -16.59 10.98
C THR A 227 -14.45 -17.22 11.35
N PHE A 228 -14.71 -18.40 10.79
CA PHE A 228 -15.69 -19.33 11.33
C PHE A 228 -15.12 -20.07 12.54
N ASP A 229 -16.01 -20.67 13.33
CA ASP A 229 -15.76 -21.96 13.97
C ASP A 229 -15.71 -23.06 12.88
N PRO A 230 -14.59 -23.78 12.72
CA PRO A 230 -14.44 -24.82 11.69
C PRO A 230 -15.44 -25.98 11.82
N THR A 231 -15.96 -26.25 13.01
CA THR A 231 -16.94 -27.31 13.27
C THR A 231 -18.37 -26.85 12.94
N ASN A 232 -18.65 -25.55 13.12
CA ASN A 232 -19.98 -24.95 12.99
C ASN A 232 -19.91 -23.55 12.33
N PRO A 233 -20.09 -23.43 10.99
CA PRO A 233 -19.98 -22.15 10.29
C PRO A 233 -21.11 -21.14 10.59
N ASN A 234 -22.05 -21.45 11.49
CA ASN A 234 -22.97 -20.47 12.06
C ASN A 234 -22.33 -19.67 13.20
N ILE A 235 -21.21 -20.12 13.77
CA ILE A 235 -20.43 -19.37 14.75
C ILE A 235 -19.31 -18.63 14.01
N LEU A 236 -19.23 -17.31 14.20
CA LEU A 236 -18.22 -16.46 13.59
C LEU A 236 -17.57 -15.56 14.65
N TYR A 237 -16.30 -15.21 14.42
CA TYR A 237 -15.59 -14.17 15.18
C TYR A 237 -15.02 -13.14 14.21
N ALA A 238 -15.19 -11.85 14.53
CA ALA A 238 -14.75 -10.73 13.70
C ALA A 238 -13.91 -9.75 14.52
N GLY A 239 -12.70 -9.44 14.03
CA GLY A 239 -11.83 -8.40 14.56
C GLY A 239 -12.07 -7.08 13.83
N PHE A 240 -12.18 -5.98 14.59
CA PHE A 240 -12.37 -4.63 14.07
C PHE A 240 -11.19 -3.73 14.40
N TRP A 241 -10.85 -2.85 13.46
CA TRP A 241 -9.74 -1.90 13.57
C TRP A 241 -10.19 -0.50 13.15
N GLN A 242 -9.95 0.48 14.01
CA GLN A 242 -10.04 1.90 13.66
C GLN A 242 -8.67 2.41 13.24
N VAL A 243 -8.58 3.01 12.06
CA VAL A 243 -7.33 3.60 11.53
C VAL A 243 -7.60 4.77 10.61
N ILE A 244 -6.74 5.78 10.67
CA ILE A 244 -6.70 6.89 9.72
C ILE A 244 -5.27 7.02 9.17
N ARG A 245 -5.16 7.24 7.86
CA ARG A 245 -3.92 7.50 7.11
C ARG A 245 -3.93 8.93 6.56
N ARG A 246 -2.77 9.57 6.57
CA ARG A 246 -2.47 10.89 6.00
C ARG A 246 -1.08 10.82 5.33
N PRO A 247 -0.71 11.76 4.45
CA PRO A 247 0.66 11.82 3.92
C PRO A 247 1.73 11.94 5.03
N TRP A 248 1.38 12.62 6.13
CA TRP A 248 2.29 12.96 7.24
C TRP A 248 2.04 12.18 8.55
N SER A 249 1.09 11.24 8.56
CA SER A 249 0.85 10.40 9.75
C SER A 249 -0.02 9.18 9.45
N PHE A 250 -0.02 8.23 10.38
CA PHE A 250 -1.19 7.36 10.60
C PHE A 250 -1.54 7.31 12.08
N GLU A 251 -2.77 6.91 12.36
CA GLU A 251 -3.36 6.86 13.70
C GLU A 251 -3.97 5.46 13.89
N SER A 252 -3.34 4.56 14.66
CA SER A 252 -3.91 3.23 14.97
C SER A 252 -4.67 3.26 16.30
N GLY A 253 -5.89 2.71 16.28
CA GLY A 253 -6.74 2.48 17.45
C GLY A 253 -7.80 3.54 17.68
N GLY A 254 -8.88 3.13 18.35
CA GLY A 254 -10.06 3.97 18.53
C GLY A 254 -11.22 3.24 19.18
N GLU A 255 -12.31 3.97 19.46
CA GLU A 255 -13.55 3.43 20.05
C GLU A 255 -14.27 2.41 19.14
N GLY A 256 -13.95 2.42 17.84
CA GLY A 256 -14.44 1.44 16.88
C GLY A 256 -13.60 0.14 16.80
N GLY A 257 -12.43 0.06 17.42
CA GLY A 257 -11.63 -1.18 17.49
C GLY A 257 -12.25 -2.18 18.45
N GLY A 258 -12.21 -3.48 18.14
CA GLY A 258 -12.84 -4.49 19.00
C GLY A 258 -12.89 -5.92 18.47
N LEU A 259 -13.56 -6.79 19.21
CA LEU A 259 -13.77 -8.20 18.90
C LEU A 259 -15.24 -8.58 19.09
N PHE A 260 -15.83 -9.21 18.07
CA PHE A 260 -17.25 -9.56 18.01
C PHE A 260 -17.44 -11.05 17.76
N LYS A 261 -18.54 -11.62 18.26
CA LYS A 261 -18.96 -13.01 18.03
C LYS A 261 -20.40 -13.09 17.54
N SER A 262 -20.66 -13.92 16.54
CA SER A 262 -22.01 -14.38 16.15
C SER A 262 -22.15 -15.89 16.44
N THR A 263 -23.40 -16.35 16.59
CA THR A 263 -23.76 -17.77 16.75
C THR A 263 -24.90 -18.22 15.82
N ASP A 264 -25.30 -17.38 14.85
CA ASP A 264 -26.47 -17.55 13.99
C ASP A 264 -26.17 -17.28 12.50
N GLY A 265 -24.91 -17.42 12.08
CA GLY A 265 -24.48 -17.13 10.70
C GLY A 265 -24.31 -15.64 10.42
N GLY A 266 -24.18 -14.82 11.46
CA GLY A 266 -24.01 -13.37 11.35
C GLY A 266 -25.32 -12.59 11.24
N ASP A 267 -26.47 -13.20 11.54
CA ASP A 267 -27.76 -12.49 11.65
C ASP A 267 -27.81 -11.61 12.91
N SER A 268 -27.08 -11.97 13.97
CA SER A 268 -26.81 -11.12 15.13
C SER A 268 -25.37 -11.27 15.64
N TRP A 269 -24.90 -10.25 16.39
CA TRP A 269 -23.54 -10.16 16.91
C TRP A 269 -23.51 -9.63 18.33
N THR A 270 -22.70 -10.28 19.19
CA THR A 270 -22.35 -9.82 20.53
C THR A 270 -20.93 -9.24 20.49
N GLU A 271 -20.74 -8.03 21.01
CA GLU A 271 -19.40 -7.50 21.27
C GLU A 271 -18.79 -8.22 22.48
N ILE A 272 -17.59 -8.77 22.31
CA ILE A 272 -16.85 -9.46 23.37
C ILE A 272 -15.54 -8.76 23.75
N THR A 273 -15.20 -7.62 23.12
CA THR A 273 -14.00 -6.78 23.37
C THR A 273 -13.67 -6.57 24.85
N ARG A 274 -14.70 -6.48 25.71
CA ARG A 274 -14.56 -6.15 27.15
C ARG A 274 -14.89 -7.33 28.08
N ASN A 275 -14.88 -8.56 27.57
CA ASN A 275 -15.01 -9.77 28.40
C ASN A 275 -13.83 -9.90 29.38
N ALA A 276 -14.04 -10.67 30.45
CA ALA A 276 -13.04 -10.79 31.52
C ALA A 276 -11.71 -11.36 30.98
N GLY A 277 -10.60 -10.66 31.26
CA GLY A 277 -9.25 -11.02 30.82
C GLY A 277 -8.79 -10.37 29.52
N LEU A 278 -9.64 -9.61 28.82
CA LEU A 278 -9.26 -8.80 27.65
C LEU A 278 -8.91 -7.34 28.02
N PRO A 279 -8.20 -6.61 27.12
CA PRO A 279 -7.80 -5.22 27.33
C PRO A 279 -8.92 -4.28 27.79
N ARG A 280 -8.57 -3.35 28.68
CA ARG A 280 -9.48 -2.29 29.15
C ARG A 280 -9.29 -0.96 28.44
N GLY A 281 -8.08 -0.70 27.92
CA GLY A 281 -7.74 0.54 27.22
C GLY A 281 -8.24 0.62 25.78
N LEU A 282 -7.60 1.50 25.01
CA LEU A 282 -7.83 1.64 23.57
C LEU A 282 -7.45 0.34 22.83
N VAL A 283 -8.23 -0.02 21.81
CA VAL A 283 -7.97 -1.21 20.97
C VAL A 283 -7.62 -0.76 19.56
N GLY A 284 -6.50 -1.28 19.06
CA GLY A 284 -5.99 -1.13 17.71
C GLY A 284 -6.46 -2.25 16.81
N LYS A 285 -5.53 -2.85 16.06
CA LYS A 285 -5.79 -4.03 15.23
C LYS A 285 -6.07 -5.28 16.07
N VAL A 286 -6.93 -6.16 15.57
CA VAL A 286 -7.35 -7.42 16.22
C VAL A 286 -7.35 -8.56 15.21
N GLY A 287 -6.62 -9.64 15.50
CA GLY A 287 -6.67 -10.91 14.77
C GLY A 287 -7.27 -12.02 15.65
N VAL A 288 -8.00 -12.97 15.07
CA VAL A 288 -8.72 -14.01 15.82
C VAL A 288 -8.77 -15.36 15.10
N THR A 289 -8.57 -16.45 15.84
CA THR A 289 -8.61 -17.83 15.34
C THR A 289 -9.25 -18.80 16.33
N VAL A 290 -9.85 -19.87 15.83
CA VAL A 290 -10.54 -20.93 16.60
C VAL A 290 -9.83 -22.25 16.30
N SER A 291 -9.61 -23.10 17.31
CA SER A 291 -9.04 -24.43 17.04
C SER A 291 -10.05 -25.33 16.32
N PRO A 292 -9.72 -25.92 15.14
CA PRO A 292 -10.58 -26.90 14.49
C PRO A 292 -10.81 -28.17 15.33
N VAL A 293 -9.90 -28.46 16.26
CA VAL A 293 -9.93 -29.63 17.15
C VAL A 293 -10.69 -29.36 18.45
N ASN A 294 -10.86 -28.08 18.83
CA ASN A 294 -11.60 -27.67 20.03
C ASN A 294 -12.26 -26.29 19.82
N PRO A 295 -13.56 -26.22 19.45
CA PRO A 295 -14.22 -24.95 19.12
C PRO A 295 -14.45 -24.01 20.32
N GLU A 296 -14.40 -24.51 21.57
CA GLU A 296 -14.40 -23.65 22.75
C GLU A 296 -13.01 -22.98 22.96
N ARG A 297 -11.96 -23.43 22.26
CA ARG A 297 -10.65 -22.79 22.27
C ARG A 297 -10.50 -21.75 21.16
N VAL A 298 -10.34 -20.50 21.57
CA VAL A 298 -10.20 -19.33 20.71
C VAL A 298 -8.95 -18.57 21.13
N TRP A 299 -8.13 -18.12 20.18
CA TRP A 299 -7.08 -17.15 20.44
C TRP A 299 -7.37 -15.83 19.74
N ALA A 300 -6.96 -14.74 20.38
CA ALA A 300 -6.96 -13.41 19.80
C ALA A 300 -5.57 -12.78 20.00
N ILE A 301 -5.09 -12.06 19.01
CA ILE A 301 -3.92 -11.18 19.12
C ILE A 301 -4.39 -9.74 18.96
N ILE A 302 -4.04 -8.89 19.93
CA ILE A 302 -4.65 -7.56 20.10
C ILE A 302 -3.58 -6.49 20.29
N GLU A 303 -3.63 -5.45 19.45
CA GLU A 303 -2.96 -4.19 19.67
C GLU A 303 -3.70 -3.38 20.76
N ALA A 304 -3.03 -3.21 21.90
CA ALA A 304 -3.43 -2.36 23.02
C ALA A 304 -2.18 -2.12 23.89
N GLU A 305 -2.27 -1.17 24.84
CA GLU A 305 -1.26 -0.95 25.89
C GLU A 305 -1.02 -2.26 26.67
N ASP A 306 -2.10 -2.80 27.24
CA ASP A 306 -2.22 -4.13 27.84
C ASP A 306 -2.39 -5.25 26.79
N GLY A 307 -2.01 -5.01 25.53
CA GLY A 307 -2.13 -5.94 24.40
C GLY A 307 -1.21 -7.16 24.50
N GLY A 308 -1.45 -8.16 23.65
CA GLY A 308 -0.78 -9.46 23.71
C GLY A 308 -1.50 -10.54 22.88
N VAL A 309 -1.08 -11.79 23.07
CA VAL A 309 -1.84 -12.98 22.71
C VAL A 309 -2.73 -13.37 23.90
N PHE A 310 -4.00 -13.59 23.63
CA PHE A 310 -5.01 -14.01 24.59
C PHE A 310 -5.61 -15.35 24.14
N ARG A 311 -5.91 -16.23 25.10
CA ARG A 311 -6.67 -17.46 24.85
C ARG A 311 -7.94 -17.49 25.69
N SER A 312 -9.04 -17.93 25.09
CA SER A 312 -10.24 -18.40 25.77
C SER A 312 -10.31 -19.92 25.63
N ASP A 313 -10.69 -20.62 26.71
CA ASP A 313 -11.03 -22.06 26.70
C ASP A 313 -12.55 -22.26 26.92
N ASN A 314 -13.36 -21.23 26.65
CA ASN A 314 -14.82 -21.27 26.77
C ASN A 314 -15.56 -20.40 25.74
N GLY A 315 -15.08 -20.42 24.49
CA GLY A 315 -15.76 -19.83 23.34
C GLY A 315 -15.79 -18.30 23.34
N GLY A 316 -14.83 -17.66 24.02
CA GLY A 316 -14.70 -16.21 24.13
C GLY A 316 -15.40 -15.56 25.32
N ARG A 317 -15.99 -16.33 26.24
CA ARG A 317 -16.70 -15.78 27.44
C ARG A 317 -15.71 -15.19 28.47
N THR A 318 -14.59 -15.86 28.70
CA THR A 318 -13.47 -15.37 29.53
C THR A 318 -12.13 -15.71 28.87
N TRP A 319 -11.12 -14.89 29.14
CA TRP A 319 -9.82 -14.94 28.49
C TRP A 319 -8.67 -14.93 29.51
N ALA A 320 -7.51 -15.43 29.09
CA ALA A 320 -6.24 -15.24 29.77
C ALA A 320 -5.23 -14.65 28.76
N ARG A 321 -4.48 -13.63 29.17
CA ARG A 321 -3.35 -13.07 28.41
C ARG A 321 -2.18 -14.06 28.53
N THR A 322 -1.99 -14.91 27.52
CA THR A 322 -1.04 -16.03 27.58
C THR A 322 0.39 -15.61 27.24
N ASN A 323 0.56 -14.58 26.40
CA ASN A 323 1.87 -14.01 26.08
C ASN A 323 1.76 -12.50 25.80
N GLU A 324 2.74 -11.72 26.23
CA GLU A 324 2.77 -10.25 26.06
C GLU A 324 3.96 -9.71 25.24
N GLN A 325 4.85 -10.60 24.79
CA GLN A 325 6.16 -10.25 24.21
C GLN A 325 6.03 -9.27 23.04
N ARG A 326 6.93 -8.27 23.00
CA ARG A 326 6.94 -7.24 21.96
C ARG A 326 7.28 -7.79 20.57
N SER A 327 7.99 -8.92 20.49
CA SER A 327 8.27 -9.66 19.24
C SER A 327 7.00 -10.03 18.46
N LEU A 328 5.95 -10.45 19.16
CA LEU A 328 4.66 -10.80 18.56
C LEU A 328 3.84 -9.57 18.13
N ARG A 329 4.26 -8.36 18.54
CA ARG A 329 3.52 -7.09 18.40
C ARG A 329 4.38 -5.94 17.86
N GLN A 330 5.53 -6.21 17.26
CA GLN A 330 6.28 -5.19 16.51
C GLN A 330 5.40 -4.73 15.34
N ARG A 331 5.33 -3.41 15.10
CA ARG A 331 4.38 -2.77 14.15
C ARG A 331 2.99 -3.43 14.18
N ALA A 332 2.35 -3.55 15.34
CA ALA A 332 1.12 -4.36 15.51
C ALA A 332 -0.03 -3.96 14.55
N TRP A 333 -0.16 -2.68 14.23
CA TRP A 333 -1.06 -2.17 13.19
C TRP A 333 -0.78 -2.72 11.76
N TYR A 334 0.47 -3.08 11.43
CA TYR A 334 0.87 -3.62 10.13
C TYR A 334 0.59 -5.13 10.09
N TYR A 335 0.98 -5.90 11.11
CA TYR A 335 0.69 -7.35 11.19
C TYR A 335 -0.57 -7.67 12.02
N THR A 336 -0.44 -8.36 13.17
CA THR A 336 -1.54 -8.85 14.02
C THR A 336 -2.41 -9.88 13.28
N ARG A 337 -1.80 -11.03 12.94
CA ARG A 337 -2.49 -12.26 12.49
C ARG A 337 -2.16 -13.43 13.41
N ILE A 338 -3.10 -14.34 13.58
CA ILE A 338 -2.97 -15.54 14.42
C ILE A 338 -3.74 -16.71 13.79
N TYR A 339 -3.20 -17.93 13.88
CA TYR A 339 -3.76 -19.13 13.26
C TYR A 339 -3.65 -20.34 14.19
N ALA A 340 -4.73 -21.06 14.41
CA ALA A 340 -4.69 -22.38 15.04
C ALA A 340 -4.08 -23.42 14.09
N ASP A 341 -3.40 -24.42 14.64
CA ASP A 341 -3.04 -25.63 13.90
C ASP A 341 -4.29 -26.44 13.53
N THR A 342 -4.27 -27.13 12.38
CA THR A 342 -5.45 -27.83 11.87
C THR A 342 -5.72 -29.16 12.55
N GLN A 343 -4.72 -29.76 13.23
CA GLN A 343 -4.84 -31.07 13.87
C GLN A 343 -4.34 -31.09 15.33
N ASN A 344 -3.91 -29.95 15.89
CA ASN A 344 -3.50 -29.84 17.29
C ASN A 344 -4.26 -28.72 18.04
N ALA A 345 -4.79 -29.05 19.22
CA ALA A 345 -5.59 -28.13 20.03
C ALA A 345 -4.77 -27.09 20.82
N ASP A 346 -3.47 -27.27 21.03
CA ASP A 346 -2.60 -26.33 21.77
C ASP A 346 -1.55 -25.64 20.86
N THR A 347 -1.40 -26.06 19.61
CA THR A 347 -0.51 -25.39 18.65
C THR A 347 -1.19 -24.18 18.01
N VAL A 348 -0.51 -23.03 18.05
CA VAL A 348 -0.97 -21.75 17.48
C VAL A 348 0.21 -20.97 16.91
N TYR A 349 -0.01 -20.32 15.78
CA TYR A 349 0.98 -19.57 15.01
C TYR A 349 0.63 -18.08 15.02
N VAL A 350 1.64 -17.20 15.02
CA VAL A 350 1.50 -15.74 14.93
C VAL A 350 2.39 -15.22 13.81
N LEU A 351 1.85 -14.33 12.98
CA LEU A 351 2.62 -13.63 11.95
C LEU A 351 2.97 -12.22 12.41
N ASN A 352 4.23 -11.85 12.25
CA ASN A 352 4.78 -10.52 12.48
C ASN A 352 6.00 -10.33 11.54
N VAL A 353 6.96 -9.46 11.88
CA VAL A 353 8.28 -9.36 11.23
C VAL A 353 8.97 -10.72 11.09
N ALA A 354 8.69 -11.65 12.00
CA ALA A 354 9.10 -13.04 11.94
C ALA A 354 7.90 -13.98 12.13
N PHE A 355 7.99 -15.19 11.57
CA PHE A 355 7.02 -16.25 11.82
C PHE A 355 7.24 -16.85 13.23
N TYR A 356 6.16 -17.05 13.99
CA TYR A 356 6.22 -17.64 15.32
C TYR A 356 5.24 -18.81 15.50
N LYS A 357 5.68 -19.88 16.17
CA LYS A 357 4.88 -21.05 16.55
C LYS A 357 4.92 -21.28 18.06
N SER A 358 3.77 -21.54 18.65
CA SER A 358 3.60 -22.07 20.01
C SER A 358 3.04 -23.50 19.93
N ASN A 359 3.36 -24.33 20.93
CA ASN A 359 2.78 -25.68 21.10
C ASN A 359 2.21 -25.89 22.52
N ASP A 360 2.05 -24.82 23.30
CA ASP A 360 1.62 -24.84 24.70
C ASP A 360 0.40 -23.96 24.96
N GLY A 361 -0.44 -23.81 23.94
CA GLY A 361 -1.67 -23.01 24.00
C GLY A 361 -1.41 -21.51 23.91
N GLY A 362 -0.29 -21.07 23.31
CA GLY A 362 0.05 -19.66 23.11
C GLY A 362 0.77 -19.00 24.29
N ARG A 363 1.49 -19.76 25.14
CA ARG A 363 2.23 -19.22 26.29
C ARG A 363 3.69 -18.94 25.93
N THR A 364 4.40 -19.92 25.35
CA THR A 364 5.73 -19.74 24.77
C THR A 364 5.68 -19.84 23.25
N PHE A 365 6.56 -19.10 22.57
CA PHE A 365 6.66 -19.06 21.11
C PHE A 365 8.12 -19.22 20.69
N THR A 366 8.35 -20.01 19.65
CA THR A 366 9.63 -20.14 18.94
C THR A 366 9.50 -19.54 17.55
N ASN A 367 10.55 -18.91 17.06
CA ASN A 367 10.62 -18.51 15.65
C ASN A 367 10.62 -19.76 14.74
N LEU A 368 9.94 -19.67 13.60
CA LEU A 368 10.14 -20.57 12.46
C LEU A 368 10.91 -19.82 11.39
N ALA A 369 11.89 -20.49 10.78
CA ALA A 369 12.59 -19.96 9.63
C ALA A 369 11.66 -19.97 8.40
N VAL A 370 11.69 -18.88 7.65
CA VAL A 370 10.99 -18.61 6.38
C VAL A 370 11.99 -17.91 5.45
N PRO A 371 11.83 -17.95 4.12
CA PRO A 371 12.83 -17.37 3.21
C PRO A 371 12.96 -15.84 3.35
N HIS A 372 11.92 -15.16 3.83
CA HIS A 372 11.89 -13.72 4.04
C HIS A 372 11.12 -13.31 5.31
N GLY A 373 11.41 -12.11 5.83
CA GLY A 373 10.70 -11.51 6.95
C GLY A 373 9.35 -10.89 6.55
N ASP A 374 8.69 -10.26 7.52
CA ASP A 374 7.46 -9.48 7.36
C ASP A 374 6.28 -10.30 6.79
N ASN A 375 5.74 -11.17 7.65
CA ASN A 375 4.79 -12.22 7.30
C ASN A 375 3.34 -11.73 7.47
N HIS A 376 2.48 -11.92 6.45
CA HIS A 376 1.15 -11.29 6.38
C HIS A 376 -0.03 -12.26 6.30
N ASP A 377 0.13 -13.42 5.66
CA ASP A 377 -0.95 -14.39 5.54
C ASP A 377 -0.44 -15.85 5.54
N LEU A 378 -1.25 -16.77 6.07
CA LEU A 378 -0.91 -18.18 6.20
C LEU A 378 -2.14 -19.05 5.95
N TRP A 379 -1.96 -20.12 5.17
CA TRP A 379 -2.89 -21.23 5.07
C TRP A 379 -2.21 -22.53 5.48
N ILE A 380 -2.86 -23.29 6.36
CA ILE A 380 -2.44 -24.62 6.81
C ILE A 380 -3.52 -25.58 6.31
N ALA A 381 -3.16 -26.71 5.68
CA ALA A 381 -4.17 -27.57 5.10
C ALA A 381 -5.05 -28.23 6.19
N PRO A 382 -6.38 -28.22 6.06
CA PRO A 382 -7.27 -28.79 7.07
C PRO A 382 -7.11 -30.32 7.20
N ASN A 383 -6.66 -30.98 6.13
CA ASN A 383 -6.40 -32.43 6.10
C ASN A 383 -4.95 -32.83 6.41
N ASP A 384 -4.01 -31.90 6.45
CA ASP A 384 -2.58 -32.20 6.64
C ASP A 384 -1.80 -30.94 7.10
N PRO A 385 -1.49 -30.77 8.40
CA PRO A 385 -0.76 -29.61 8.91
C PRO A 385 0.71 -29.57 8.46
N SER A 386 1.22 -30.59 7.76
CA SER A 386 2.53 -30.50 7.12
C SER A 386 2.51 -29.62 5.86
N ARG A 387 1.34 -29.47 5.22
CA ARG A 387 1.14 -28.62 4.05
C ARG A 387 0.76 -27.20 4.46
N MET A 388 1.56 -26.23 4.04
CA MET A 388 1.37 -24.81 4.30
C MET A 388 1.68 -23.97 3.07
N ILE A 389 1.03 -22.81 2.95
CA ILE A 389 1.53 -21.68 2.17
C ILE A 389 1.56 -20.44 3.05
N GLU A 390 2.66 -19.70 2.98
CA GLU A 390 2.94 -18.47 3.71
C GLU A 390 3.17 -17.32 2.69
N GLY A 391 2.77 -16.10 3.06
CA GLY A 391 2.86 -14.92 2.21
C GLY A 391 3.39 -13.72 2.97
N ASN A 392 4.52 -13.19 2.50
CA ASN A 392 5.33 -12.20 3.20
C ASN A 392 5.82 -11.09 2.23
N ASP A 393 6.61 -10.14 2.72
CA ASP A 393 7.09 -9.00 1.92
C ASP A 393 8.12 -9.37 0.83
N GLY A 394 8.60 -10.61 0.81
CA GLY A 394 9.48 -11.19 -0.22
C GLY A 394 8.80 -12.15 -1.22
N GLY A 395 7.49 -12.41 -1.11
CA GLY A 395 6.75 -13.27 -2.05
C GLY A 395 5.85 -14.31 -1.37
N ALA A 396 5.54 -15.41 -2.08
CA ALA A 396 4.82 -16.56 -1.54
C ALA A 396 5.71 -17.81 -1.48
N ASN A 397 5.56 -18.62 -0.44
CA ASN A 397 6.37 -19.82 -0.24
C ASN A 397 5.56 -20.99 0.36
N VAL A 398 5.85 -22.21 -0.08
CA VAL A 398 5.07 -23.43 0.24
C VAL A 398 5.91 -24.42 1.03
N SER A 399 5.33 -25.06 2.04
CA SER A 399 5.94 -26.16 2.81
C SER A 399 5.13 -27.44 2.70
N PHE A 400 5.84 -28.58 2.69
CA PHE A 400 5.28 -29.94 2.78
C PHE A 400 5.82 -30.69 4.01
N ASN A 401 6.38 -29.98 4.99
CA ASN A 401 6.97 -30.58 6.18
C ASN A 401 6.68 -29.81 7.48
N GLY A 402 5.67 -28.93 7.48
CA GLY A 402 5.20 -28.18 8.64
C GLY A 402 6.06 -26.96 8.98
N GLY A 403 6.65 -26.31 7.95
CA GLY A 403 7.48 -25.12 8.10
C GLY A 403 8.90 -25.38 8.58
N ARG A 404 9.49 -26.54 8.23
CA ARG A 404 10.93 -26.83 8.43
C ARG A 404 11.78 -26.49 7.21
N SER A 405 11.17 -26.48 6.02
CA SER A 405 11.70 -25.86 4.81
C SER A 405 10.54 -25.39 3.93
N TRP A 406 10.84 -24.51 2.98
CA TRP A 406 9.90 -23.86 2.07
C TRP A 406 10.43 -23.87 0.63
N THR A 407 9.57 -23.52 -0.33
CA THR A 407 9.99 -23.19 -1.72
C THR A 407 10.65 -21.82 -1.78
N GLU A 408 11.34 -21.55 -2.89
CA GLU A 408 11.92 -20.24 -3.19
C GLU A 408 10.84 -19.18 -3.51
N GLN A 409 11.28 -17.92 -3.58
CA GLN A 409 10.44 -16.74 -3.82
C GLN A 409 10.86 -16.00 -5.10
N ASP A 410 10.89 -16.75 -6.21
CA ASP A 410 11.34 -16.37 -7.56
C ASP A 410 10.32 -15.53 -8.37
N GLN A 411 9.10 -15.36 -7.85
CA GLN A 411 7.99 -14.79 -8.61
C GLN A 411 8.27 -13.33 -9.00
N ALA A 412 8.09 -12.96 -10.28
CA ALA A 412 8.43 -11.62 -10.78
C ALA A 412 7.41 -10.53 -10.38
N THR A 413 7.27 -10.29 -9.07
CA THR A 413 6.31 -9.35 -8.44
C THR A 413 6.99 -8.21 -7.67
N ALA A 414 8.28 -7.99 -7.93
CA ALA A 414 9.10 -6.94 -7.31
C ALA A 414 8.47 -5.54 -7.35
N GLN A 415 8.44 -4.88 -6.20
CA GLN A 415 7.80 -3.56 -6.02
C GLN A 415 8.82 -2.43 -6.02
N PHE A 416 8.98 -1.76 -7.16
CA PHE A 416 9.94 -0.66 -7.33
C PHE A 416 9.32 0.72 -7.06
N TYR A 417 10.02 1.54 -6.28
CA TYR A 417 9.59 2.92 -5.96
C TYR A 417 9.96 3.96 -7.03
N ARG A 418 11.06 3.72 -7.75
CA ARG A 418 11.57 4.47 -8.89
C ARG A 418 12.32 3.48 -9.78
N VAL A 419 12.41 3.79 -11.07
CA VAL A 419 13.27 3.09 -12.02
C VAL A 419 14.12 4.09 -12.80
N THR A 420 15.33 3.70 -13.16
CA THR A 420 16.25 4.46 -14.03
C THR A 420 17.09 3.51 -14.88
N VAL A 421 17.93 4.05 -15.77
CA VAL A 421 18.83 3.30 -16.65
C VAL A 421 20.26 3.85 -16.61
N ASP A 422 21.23 3.07 -17.09
CA ASP A 422 22.56 3.56 -17.49
C ASP A 422 22.66 3.79 -19.01
N GLU A 423 23.80 4.32 -19.46
CA GLU A 423 24.13 4.65 -20.85
C GLU A 423 24.89 3.49 -21.56
N ASP A 424 24.86 2.28 -20.99
CA ASP A 424 25.51 1.10 -21.59
C ASP A 424 24.72 0.58 -22.81
N PHE A 425 25.31 -0.29 -23.63
CA PHE A 425 24.56 -1.01 -24.67
C PHE A 425 24.95 -2.51 -24.74
N PRO A 426 24.04 -3.45 -24.41
CA PRO A 426 22.70 -3.22 -23.87
C PRO A 426 22.73 -2.49 -22.52
N TYR A 427 21.79 -1.56 -22.30
CA TYR A 427 21.68 -0.81 -21.05
C TYR A 427 21.18 -1.71 -19.92
N HIS A 428 21.31 -1.25 -18.69
CA HIS A 428 20.74 -1.88 -17.51
C HIS A 428 19.61 -1.03 -16.94
N VAL A 429 18.62 -1.69 -16.35
CA VAL A 429 17.57 -1.05 -15.56
C VAL A 429 17.94 -1.14 -14.08
N TYR A 430 17.62 -0.10 -13.34
CA TYR A 430 17.91 0.04 -11.92
C TYR A 430 16.62 0.34 -11.15
N GLY A 431 16.48 -0.20 -9.94
CA GLY A 431 15.32 0.06 -9.08
C GLY A 431 15.53 -0.36 -7.63
N ALA A 432 14.97 0.42 -6.69
CA ALA A 432 14.93 0.10 -5.27
C ALA A 432 13.65 -0.69 -4.96
N GLN A 433 13.79 -1.97 -4.57
CA GLN A 433 12.67 -2.86 -4.27
C GLN A 433 12.34 -2.85 -2.78
N GLN A 434 11.05 -2.70 -2.44
CA GLN A 434 10.57 -2.77 -1.05
C GLN A 434 11.03 -4.05 -0.32
N ASP A 435 11.41 -3.86 0.94
CA ASP A 435 11.99 -4.80 1.92
C ASP A 435 13.15 -5.68 1.42
N ASN A 436 13.76 -5.32 0.29
CA ASN A 436 14.82 -6.10 -0.35
C ASN A 436 15.95 -5.19 -0.87
N SER A 437 16.89 -5.73 -1.65
CA SER A 437 17.98 -4.89 -2.19
C SER A 437 17.51 -3.97 -3.32
N THR A 438 18.16 -2.82 -3.47
CA THR A 438 18.23 -2.11 -4.75
C THR A 438 18.93 -3.00 -5.78
N VAL A 439 18.47 -3.00 -7.03
CA VAL A 439 18.87 -3.92 -8.11
C VAL A 439 19.45 -3.15 -9.31
N LYS A 440 20.48 -3.73 -9.95
CA LYS A 440 20.85 -3.53 -11.36
C LYS A 440 20.48 -4.81 -12.11
N ILE A 441 19.80 -4.70 -13.26
CA ILE A 441 19.37 -5.83 -14.09
C ILE A 441 19.60 -5.53 -15.58
N ALA A 442 20.07 -6.51 -16.35
CA ALA A 442 20.30 -6.33 -17.78
C ALA A 442 18.98 -6.06 -18.54
N SER A 443 18.95 -5.10 -19.48
CA SER A 443 17.79 -4.94 -20.38
C SER A 443 17.66 -6.09 -21.37
N ARG A 444 18.80 -6.71 -21.75
CA ARG A 444 18.89 -7.82 -22.70
C ARG A 444 20.21 -8.60 -22.49
N THR A 445 20.17 -9.89 -22.78
CA THR A 445 21.30 -10.82 -22.77
C THR A 445 21.60 -11.36 -24.18
N GLU A 446 22.67 -12.17 -24.30
CA GLU A 446 22.93 -13.03 -25.47
C GLU A 446 22.25 -14.42 -25.37
N GLY A 447 21.66 -14.74 -24.22
CA GLY A 447 21.01 -16.03 -23.95
C GLY A 447 19.55 -16.11 -24.43
N PHE A 448 18.84 -17.15 -23.98
CA PHE A 448 17.42 -17.36 -24.28
C PHE A 448 16.48 -16.40 -23.54
N GLY A 449 16.96 -15.77 -22.46
CA GLY A 449 16.23 -14.83 -21.63
C GLY A 449 17.18 -14.08 -20.68
N ILE A 450 16.59 -13.31 -19.78
CA ILE A 450 17.27 -12.81 -18.57
C ILE A 450 17.01 -13.86 -17.49
N ASP A 451 18.01 -14.22 -16.69
CA ASP A 451 17.88 -15.12 -15.54
C ASP A 451 18.44 -14.51 -14.24
N GLU A 452 18.66 -15.33 -13.21
CA GLU A 452 19.18 -14.88 -11.90
C GLU A 452 20.62 -14.34 -11.96
N GLY A 453 21.43 -14.77 -12.94
CA GLY A 453 22.79 -14.27 -13.13
C GLY A 453 22.86 -12.85 -13.70
N ASP A 454 21.79 -12.37 -14.32
CA ASP A 454 21.71 -11.09 -15.02
C ASP A 454 21.25 -9.92 -14.13
N TRP A 455 20.98 -10.17 -12.85
CA TRP A 455 20.62 -9.14 -11.87
C TRP A 455 21.37 -9.28 -10.56
N HIS A 456 21.65 -8.15 -9.90
CA HIS A 456 22.40 -8.14 -8.64
C HIS A 456 22.14 -6.89 -7.80
N ALA A 457 22.46 -6.98 -6.51
CA ALA A 457 22.28 -5.90 -5.54
C ALA A 457 23.28 -4.75 -5.76
N VAL A 458 22.81 -3.49 -5.66
CA VAL A 458 23.62 -2.29 -5.90
C VAL A 458 23.48 -1.21 -4.82
N GLY A 459 24.24 -1.38 -3.72
CA GLY A 459 24.25 -0.42 -2.62
C GLY A 459 22.87 -0.18 -1.98
N GLY A 460 22.73 1.00 -1.39
CA GLY A 460 21.46 1.57 -0.94
C GLY A 460 20.75 0.72 0.09
N GLY A 461 19.46 0.51 -0.13
CA GLY A 461 18.61 -0.39 0.63
C GLY A 461 17.33 -0.70 -0.15
N GLU A 462 16.19 -0.63 0.53
CA GLU A 462 14.88 -1.06 0.02
C GLU A 462 14.04 0.06 -0.62
N SER A 463 14.54 1.30 -0.64
CA SER A 463 13.77 2.45 -1.12
C SER A 463 14.64 3.56 -1.70
N GLY A 464 13.99 4.59 -2.27
CA GLY A 464 14.69 5.78 -2.76
C GLY A 464 14.98 5.78 -4.25
N TRP A 465 15.65 6.85 -4.66
CA TRP A 465 16.17 7.02 -6.01
C TRP A 465 17.54 6.35 -6.16
N ILE A 466 17.92 6.14 -7.42
CA ILE A 466 19.18 5.53 -7.84
C ILE A 466 19.74 6.40 -8.94
N ALA A 467 21.04 6.63 -8.92
CA ALA A 467 21.77 7.38 -9.92
C ALA A 467 23.04 6.59 -10.31
N PRO A 468 23.02 5.76 -11.37
CA PRO A 468 24.26 5.26 -11.96
C PRO A 468 25.11 6.44 -12.45
N HIS A 469 26.43 6.34 -12.36
CA HIS A 469 27.32 7.42 -12.77
C HIS A 469 27.32 7.57 -14.31
N PRO A 470 26.99 8.75 -14.90
CA PRO A 470 26.70 8.90 -16.33
C PRO A 470 27.85 8.62 -17.32
N LYS A 471 29.03 8.22 -16.82
CA LYS A 471 30.22 7.86 -17.60
C LYS A 471 30.91 6.59 -17.10
N ASN A 472 30.31 5.86 -16.16
CA ASN A 472 30.91 4.67 -15.53
C ASN A 472 29.84 3.84 -14.79
N SER A 473 29.14 2.94 -15.48
CA SER A 473 28.04 2.15 -14.90
C SER A 473 28.46 1.16 -13.79
N ASP A 474 29.77 0.94 -13.63
CA ASP A 474 30.41 0.27 -12.49
C ASP A 474 30.30 1.05 -11.17
N VAL A 475 29.90 2.33 -11.20
CA VAL A 475 29.73 3.17 -10.01
C VAL A 475 28.29 3.64 -9.90
N VAL A 476 27.65 3.29 -8.79
CA VAL A 476 26.21 3.50 -8.56
C VAL A 476 25.99 4.25 -7.26
N PHE A 477 25.12 5.27 -7.30
CA PHE A 477 24.72 6.06 -6.14
C PHE A 477 23.29 5.66 -5.78
N ALA A 478 23.11 4.91 -4.70
CA ALA A 478 21.84 4.29 -4.32
C ALA A 478 21.39 4.77 -2.94
N GLY A 479 20.12 5.14 -2.84
CA GLY A 479 19.47 5.60 -1.62
C GLY A 479 18.92 4.49 -0.73
N SER A 480 18.43 4.89 0.44
CA SER A 480 17.43 4.19 1.26
C SER A 480 16.75 5.19 2.19
N TYR A 481 15.60 4.81 2.77
CA TYR A 481 14.83 5.62 3.70
C TYR A 481 15.65 6.31 4.81
N GLY A 482 15.15 7.43 5.33
CA GLY A 482 15.84 8.24 6.33
C GLY A 482 17.03 9.04 5.79
N GLY A 483 17.17 9.17 4.46
CA GLY A 483 18.23 9.96 3.83
C GLY A 483 19.54 9.23 3.56
N LEU A 484 19.60 7.91 3.81
CA LEU A 484 20.80 7.11 3.56
C LEU A 484 21.18 7.18 2.07
N ILE A 485 22.43 7.54 1.77
CA ILE A 485 23.01 7.42 0.43
C ILE A 485 24.31 6.62 0.52
N THR A 486 24.51 5.72 -0.44
CA THR A 486 25.78 5.02 -0.63
C THR A 486 26.32 5.20 -2.05
N ARG A 487 27.65 5.23 -2.19
CA ARG A 487 28.36 4.98 -3.44
C ARG A 487 28.81 3.52 -3.43
N TYR A 488 28.41 2.74 -4.43
CA TYR A 488 28.85 1.37 -4.67
C TYR A 488 29.79 1.33 -5.89
N ASP A 489 30.78 0.43 -5.87
CA ASP A 489 31.76 0.23 -6.96
C ASP A 489 31.84 -1.26 -7.31
N HIS A 490 31.20 -1.68 -8.40
CA HIS A 490 31.00 -3.09 -8.76
C HIS A 490 32.31 -3.88 -8.88
N ARG A 491 33.33 -3.26 -9.48
CA ARG A 491 34.66 -3.85 -9.74
C ARG A 491 35.39 -4.26 -8.47
N THR A 492 35.20 -3.50 -7.40
CA THR A 492 35.88 -3.69 -6.10
C THR A 492 34.93 -4.20 -5.01
N LYS A 493 33.62 -4.21 -5.29
CA LYS A 493 32.51 -4.45 -4.36
C LYS A 493 32.51 -3.53 -3.13
N GLN A 494 33.23 -2.41 -3.19
CA GLN A 494 33.30 -1.45 -2.09
C GLN A 494 32.03 -0.60 -2.01
N MET A 495 31.57 -0.34 -0.80
CA MET A 495 30.45 0.54 -0.50
C MET A 495 30.90 1.65 0.45
N ARG A 496 30.64 2.92 0.11
CA ARG A 496 30.91 4.08 0.96
C ARG A 496 29.59 4.77 1.30
N ASN A 497 29.29 4.90 2.59
CA ASN A 497 28.22 5.80 3.05
C ASN A 497 28.62 7.25 2.73
N ILE A 498 27.74 7.97 2.05
CA ILE A 498 27.90 9.36 1.59
C ILE A 498 26.66 10.20 1.92
N THR A 499 25.92 9.79 2.96
CA THR A 499 24.71 10.45 3.47
C THR A 499 24.96 11.93 3.76
N VAL A 500 24.08 12.80 3.28
CA VAL A 500 24.19 14.27 3.39
C VAL A 500 24.37 14.75 4.84
N TRP A 501 23.65 14.10 5.76
CA TRP A 501 23.75 14.34 7.19
C TRP A 501 23.61 13.00 7.94
N PRO A 502 24.70 12.38 8.43
CA PRO A 502 24.72 10.97 8.84
C PRO A 502 24.08 10.69 10.22
N ASP A 503 23.36 11.66 10.78
CA ASP A 503 22.62 11.52 12.03
C ASP A 503 21.18 11.05 11.72
N ASN A 504 20.84 9.85 12.17
CA ASN A 504 19.56 9.19 11.89
C ASN A 504 18.84 8.78 13.18
N PRO A 505 18.13 9.69 13.86
CA PRO A 505 17.29 9.39 15.01
C PRO A 505 15.96 8.71 14.62
N MET A 506 16.02 7.63 13.83
CA MET A 506 14.89 6.77 13.50
C MET A 506 14.16 6.32 14.77
N GLY A 507 12.83 6.45 14.79
CA GLY A 507 12.02 6.35 16.01
C GLY A 507 11.51 7.71 16.51
N ALA A 508 12.17 8.82 16.18
CA ALA A 508 11.65 10.18 16.35
C ALA A 508 10.86 10.65 15.11
N GLY A 509 9.98 11.63 15.27
CA GLY A 509 9.32 12.28 14.13
C GLY A 509 10.27 13.22 13.38
N ALA A 510 9.74 13.85 12.32
CA ALA A 510 10.51 14.78 11.49
C ALA A 510 10.84 16.10 12.21
N GLU A 511 10.21 16.40 13.36
CA GLU A 511 10.50 17.60 14.16
C GLU A 511 11.88 17.53 14.84
N ALA A 512 12.44 16.33 15.01
CA ALA A 512 13.80 16.11 15.50
C ALA A 512 14.88 16.22 14.40
N MET A 513 14.49 16.26 13.12
CA MET A 513 15.42 16.17 11.99
C MET A 513 15.94 17.54 11.55
N LYS A 514 17.27 17.70 11.49
CA LYS A 514 17.93 18.90 10.93
C LYS A 514 17.56 19.11 9.46
N TYR A 515 17.57 18.03 8.69
CA TYR A 515 17.11 17.97 7.30
C TYR A 515 16.15 16.80 7.19
N ARG A 516 14.96 17.03 6.61
CA ARG A 516 13.92 16.01 6.47
C ARG A 516 14.12 15.27 5.15
N PHE A 517 14.41 13.97 5.22
CA PHE A 517 14.50 13.09 4.05
C PHE A 517 13.37 12.07 4.09
N GLN A 518 12.63 11.96 2.98
CA GLN A 518 11.50 11.04 2.84
C GLN A 518 11.99 9.62 2.51
N TRP A 519 11.14 8.61 2.73
CA TRP A 519 11.35 7.23 2.28
C TRP A 519 11.85 7.09 0.83
N ASN A 520 11.39 7.95 -0.08
CA ASN A 520 11.66 7.90 -1.52
C ASN A 520 12.32 9.19 -2.07
N PHE A 521 13.28 9.76 -1.34
CA PHE A 521 13.85 11.07 -1.63
C PHE A 521 14.73 11.13 -2.91
N PRO A 522 14.75 12.26 -3.66
CA PRO A 522 15.50 12.41 -4.91
C PRO A 522 17.03 12.30 -4.81
N ILE A 523 17.61 11.59 -5.77
CA ILE A 523 19.05 11.50 -6.07
C ILE A 523 19.19 11.50 -7.61
N LEU A 524 20.00 12.40 -8.18
CA LEU A 524 20.20 12.51 -9.63
C LEU A 524 21.53 13.19 -10.00
N PHE A 525 22.09 12.88 -11.16
CA PHE A 525 23.22 13.62 -11.73
C PHE A 525 22.76 14.81 -12.59
N SER A 526 23.64 15.80 -12.78
CA SER A 526 23.46 16.83 -13.80
C SER A 526 23.63 16.24 -15.21
N PRO A 527 22.69 16.44 -16.15
CA PRO A 527 22.87 16.08 -17.55
C PRO A 527 23.99 16.90 -18.23
N HIS A 528 24.45 18.00 -17.61
CA HIS A 528 25.52 18.86 -18.10
C HIS A 528 26.87 18.65 -17.41
N ASP A 529 26.94 17.76 -16.41
CA ASP A 529 28.16 17.54 -15.62
C ASP A 529 28.12 16.23 -14.82
N ALA A 530 28.75 15.17 -15.34
CA ALA A 530 28.76 13.87 -14.66
C ALA A 530 29.45 13.87 -13.27
N ASN A 531 30.15 14.95 -12.88
CA ASN A 531 30.70 15.09 -11.53
C ASN A 531 29.68 15.67 -10.53
N VAL A 532 28.62 16.32 -11.02
CA VAL A 532 27.64 17.04 -10.21
C VAL A 532 26.50 16.10 -9.85
N LEU A 533 26.49 15.65 -8.60
CA LEU A 533 25.44 14.83 -8.00
C LEU A 533 24.54 15.71 -7.13
N TYR A 534 23.23 15.55 -7.27
CA TYR A 534 22.22 16.17 -6.43
C TYR A 534 21.56 15.14 -5.51
N ALA A 535 21.20 15.59 -4.32
CA ALA A 535 20.30 14.87 -3.41
C ALA A 535 19.37 15.88 -2.73
N ALA A 536 18.11 15.49 -2.47
CA ALA A 536 17.12 16.42 -1.91
C ALA A 536 16.49 15.89 -0.62
N GLY A 537 16.45 16.73 0.41
CA GLY A 537 15.57 16.59 1.58
C GLY A 537 14.47 17.65 1.50
N ASN A 538 14.20 18.37 2.59
CA ASN A 538 13.50 19.67 2.51
C ASN A 538 14.33 20.78 1.82
N ILE A 539 15.62 20.52 1.60
CA ILE A 539 16.62 21.39 0.97
C ILE A 539 17.30 20.59 -0.15
N LEU A 540 17.67 21.24 -1.26
CA LEU A 540 18.47 20.64 -2.33
C LEU A 540 19.97 20.78 -2.02
N PHE A 541 20.68 19.67 -2.13
CA PHE A 541 22.12 19.57 -1.90
C PHE A 541 22.85 19.23 -3.19
N ARG A 542 24.09 19.70 -3.32
CA ARG A 542 25.00 19.41 -4.44
C ARG A 542 26.30 18.81 -3.93
N SER A 543 26.81 17.80 -4.60
CA SER A 543 28.19 17.32 -4.48
C SER A 543 28.90 17.39 -5.82
N THR A 544 30.20 17.67 -5.81
CA THR A 544 31.09 17.68 -6.99
C THR A 544 32.20 16.63 -6.89
N ASN A 545 32.13 15.75 -5.88
CA ASN A 545 33.18 14.81 -5.50
C ASN A 545 32.61 13.47 -5.02
N GLU A 546 31.58 12.97 -5.70
CA GLU A 546 30.94 11.66 -5.42
C GLU A 546 30.40 11.54 -3.97
N GLY A 547 29.80 12.61 -3.44
CA GLY A 547 29.20 12.62 -2.11
C GLY A 547 30.18 12.67 -0.94
N GLN A 548 31.48 12.92 -1.17
CA GLN A 548 32.45 13.13 -0.08
C GLN A 548 32.16 14.40 0.71
N THR A 549 31.66 15.44 0.05
CA THR A 549 31.12 16.65 0.68
C THR A 549 29.86 17.12 -0.03
N TRP A 550 28.96 17.73 0.72
CA TRP A 550 27.70 18.28 0.21
C TRP A 550 27.58 19.78 0.53
N GLU A 551 27.12 20.54 -0.46
CA GLU A 551 26.84 21.97 -0.42
C GLU A 551 25.33 22.20 -0.44
N VAL A 552 24.83 23.10 0.41
CA VAL A 552 23.42 23.55 0.39
C VAL A 552 23.23 24.52 -0.77
N ILE A 553 22.32 24.21 -1.71
CA ILE A 553 22.05 25.04 -2.89
C ILE A 553 20.59 25.51 -2.99
N SER A 554 19.85 25.48 -1.89
CA SER A 554 18.51 26.08 -1.77
C SER A 554 18.23 26.51 -0.32
N PRO A 555 17.23 27.40 -0.09
CA PRO A 555 16.53 27.44 1.20
C PRO A 555 15.70 26.17 1.39
N ASP A 556 14.94 26.07 2.49
CA ASP A 556 13.84 25.10 2.56
C ASP A 556 12.82 25.43 1.45
N LEU A 557 12.53 24.47 0.57
CA LEU A 557 11.65 24.64 -0.61
C LEU A 557 10.23 24.10 -0.37
N THR A 558 9.88 23.91 0.90
CA THR A 558 8.64 23.27 1.36
C THR A 558 7.83 24.25 2.23
N ARG A 559 6.57 23.94 2.53
CA ARG A 559 5.72 24.70 3.46
C ARG A 559 6.23 24.62 4.90
N ASN A 560 6.93 23.54 5.25
CA ASN A 560 7.59 23.35 6.54
C ASN A 560 6.60 23.48 7.72
N ASP A 561 5.39 22.94 7.56
CA ASP A 561 4.31 23.02 8.54
C ASP A 561 4.61 22.13 9.76
N LYS A 562 5.03 22.76 10.85
CA LYS A 562 5.38 22.07 12.10
C LYS A 562 4.24 21.26 12.71
N SER A 563 2.98 21.47 12.32
CA SER A 563 1.87 20.60 12.75
C SER A 563 1.86 19.23 12.06
N LYS A 564 2.60 19.08 10.95
CA LYS A 564 2.70 17.86 10.15
C LYS A 564 4.00 17.06 10.38
N GLN A 565 4.94 17.58 11.18
CA GLN A 565 6.27 16.96 11.34
C GLN A 565 6.38 16.00 12.53
N GLY A 566 5.31 15.79 13.31
CA GLY A 566 5.35 15.06 14.59
C GLY A 566 5.34 13.52 14.52
N SER A 567 5.62 12.89 15.66
CA SER A 567 5.67 11.43 15.87
C SER A 567 4.37 10.65 15.54
N SER A 568 4.45 9.76 14.54
CA SER A 568 3.34 9.03 13.90
C SER A 568 2.96 7.71 14.59
N GLY A 569 1.73 7.24 14.36
CA GLY A 569 1.19 5.94 14.83
C GLY A 569 -0.03 6.01 15.75
N GLY A 570 -0.51 7.21 16.08
CA GLY A 570 -1.62 7.38 17.03
C GLY A 570 -1.19 7.18 18.49
N ALA A 571 -2.05 6.54 19.28
CA ALA A 571 -1.94 6.49 20.75
C ALA A 571 -1.38 5.17 21.31
N ILE A 572 -1.33 4.08 20.54
CA ILE A 572 -0.90 2.75 21.02
C ILE A 572 0.51 2.42 20.54
N THR A 573 0.71 2.29 19.22
CA THR A 573 1.98 1.85 18.64
C THR A 573 2.53 2.93 17.73
N LYS A 574 3.61 3.59 18.15
CA LYS A 574 4.36 4.51 17.28
C LYS A 574 5.13 3.73 16.19
N ASP A 575 5.17 4.28 14.99
CA ASP A 575 6.14 3.93 13.95
C ASP A 575 6.63 5.21 13.27
N ASN A 576 7.95 5.36 13.16
CA ASN A 576 8.64 6.58 12.75
C ASN A 576 9.86 6.18 11.91
N THR A 577 9.57 5.78 10.67
CA THR A 577 10.53 5.16 9.74
C THR A 577 10.77 5.99 8.48
N SER A 578 10.46 7.29 8.52
CA SER A 578 10.49 8.27 7.40
C SER A 578 9.48 8.08 6.27
N VAL A 579 8.58 7.08 6.35
CA VAL A 579 7.42 6.96 5.46
C VAL A 579 6.50 8.18 5.63
N GLU A 580 6.19 8.52 6.87
CA GLU A 580 5.31 9.65 7.24
C GLU A 580 6.08 10.98 7.46
N TYR A 581 7.36 11.07 7.08
CA TYR A 581 8.05 12.36 7.08
C TYR A 581 7.54 13.22 5.92
N TYR A 582 7.27 14.48 6.22
CA TYR A 582 6.56 15.41 5.35
C TYR A 582 7.22 16.80 5.35
N ASP A 583 6.73 17.68 4.48
CA ASP A 583 7.40 18.92 4.09
C ASP A 583 8.82 18.60 3.56
N THR A 584 8.90 17.78 2.52
CA THR A 584 10.15 17.37 1.83
C THR A 584 10.08 17.62 0.32
N ILE A 585 11.23 17.78 -0.34
CA ILE A 585 11.30 17.76 -1.81
C ILE A 585 11.20 16.30 -2.26
N PHE A 586 10.10 15.95 -2.91
CA PHE A 586 9.76 14.58 -3.29
C PHE A 586 10.21 14.22 -4.71
N THR A 587 10.47 15.23 -5.55
CA THR A 587 10.97 15.06 -6.92
C THR A 587 11.80 16.28 -7.36
N ALA A 588 12.82 16.06 -8.20
CA ALA A 588 13.69 17.10 -8.73
C ALA A 588 14.25 16.71 -10.10
N ALA A 589 14.45 17.71 -10.99
CA ALA A 589 15.04 17.53 -12.31
C ALA A 589 15.84 18.77 -12.74
N GLU A 590 17.04 18.61 -13.29
CA GLU A 590 17.73 19.66 -14.04
C GLU A 590 17.32 19.62 -15.52
N SER A 591 17.10 20.77 -16.14
CA SER A 591 16.77 20.84 -17.57
C SER A 591 17.93 20.32 -18.42
N PRO A 592 17.72 19.33 -19.31
CA PRO A 592 18.75 18.89 -20.25
C PRO A 592 19.09 19.97 -21.30
N VAL A 593 18.28 21.02 -21.44
CA VAL A 593 18.48 22.11 -22.41
C VAL A 593 19.34 23.24 -21.83
N GLN A 594 19.30 23.50 -20.51
CA GLN A 594 20.03 24.62 -19.88
C GLN A 594 20.64 24.25 -18.52
N LYS A 595 21.97 24.21 -18.46
CA LYS A 595 22.74 24.04 -17.21
C LYS A 595 22.38 25.10 -16.18
N GLY A 596 22.14 24.66 -14.95
CA GLY A 596 21.75 25.50 -13.82
C GLY A 596 20.25 25.83 -13.75
N THR A 597 19.42 25.35 -14.69
CA THR A 597 17.97 25.41 -14.58
C THR A 597 17.44 24.13 -13.92
N ILE A 598 17.13 24.21 -12.63
CA ILE A 598 16.70 23.05 -11.81
C ILE A 598 15.29 23.28 -11.28
N TRP A 599 14.43 22.28 -11.40
CA TRP A 599 13.06 22.25 -10.92
C TRP A 599 12.93 21.28 -9.74
N THR A 600 12.07 21.60 -8.78
CA THR A 600 11.78 20.76 -7.61
C THR A 600 10.29 20.78 -7.27
N GLY A 601 9.75 19.63 -6.89
CA GLY A 601 8.39 19.48 -6.36
C GLY A 601 8.39 18.87 -4.96
N SER A 602 7.56 19.37 -4.05
CA SER A 602 7.44 18.88 -2.68
C SER A 602 6.26 17.92 -2.45
N ASP A 603 6.30 17.16 -1.36
CA ASP A 603 5.17 16.36 -0.89
C ASP A 603 3.99 17.21 -0.36
N ASP A 604 4.26 18.49 -0.07
CA ASP A 604 3.30 19.50 0.42
C ASP A 604 2.78 20.47 -0.66
N GLY A 605 3.00 20.16 -1.94
CA GLY A 605 2.30 20.81 -3.05
C GLY A 605 2.90 22.12 -3.55
N LEU A 606 4.20 22.36 -3.32
CA LEU A 606 4.94 23.48 -3.91
C LEU A 606 5.79 23.01 -5.10
N VAL A 607 5.86 23.87 -6.13
CA VAL A 607 6.80 23.72 -7.25
C VAL A 607 7.71 24.95 -7.29
N HIS A 608 9.02 24.72 -7.32
CA HIS A 608 10.04 25.75 -7.37
C HIS A 608 11.01 25.53 -8.54
N VAL A 609 11.60 26.62 -9.03
CA VAL A 609 12.62 26.60 -10.09
C VAL A 609 13.75 27.58 -9.77
N THR A 610 14.99 27.17 -10.04
CA THR A 610 16.17 28.04 -10.17
C THR A 610 16.62 28.09 -11.63
N ARG A 611 17.31 29.15 -12.05
CA ARG A 611 17.93 29.30 -13.39
C ARG A 611 19.39 29.76 -13.32
N ASP A 612 19.99 29.73 -12.13
CA ASP A 612 21.35 30.23 -11.87
C ASP A 612 22.21 29.25 -11.04
N GLY A 613 21.79 27.98 -10.97
CA GLY A 613 22.47 26.91 -10.24
C GLY A 613 22.18 26.88 -8.74
N GLY A 614 21.04 27.43 -8.31
CA GLY A 614 20.54 27.39 -6.93
C GLY A 614 20.73 28.68 -6.11
N LYS A 615 21.22 29.76 -6.71
CA LYS A 615 21.48 31.04 -6.00
C LYS A 615 20.18 31.81 -5.76
N LYS A 616 19.26 31.75 -6.72
CA LYS A 616 17.88 32.24 -6.60
C LYS A 616 16.90 31.12 -6.94
N TRP A 617 15.85 31.01 -6.13
CA TRP A 617 14.71 30.13 -6.35
C TRP A 617 13.44 30.96 -6.50
N GLU A 618 12.52 30.50 -7.36
CA GLU A 618 11.24 31.12 -7.65
C GLU A 618 10.13 30.09 -7.46
N ASN A 619 9.09 30.43 -6.68
CA ASN A 619 7.91 29.59 -6.57
C ASN A 619 7.03 29.77 -7.80
N VAL A 620 6.75 28.66 -8.50
CA VAL A 620 6.01 28.60 -9.76
C VAL A 620 4.82 27.65 -9.67
N THR A 621 4.35 27.39 -8.44
CA THR A 621 3.22 26.50 -8.12
C THR A 621 1.95 26.91 -8.91
N PRO A 622 1.33 26.01 -9.70
CA PRO A 622 0.17 26.35 -10.52
C PRO A 622 -1.04 26.79 -9.66
N ARG A 623 -1.58 27.99 -9.92
CA ARG A 623 -2.62 28.63 -9.08
C ARG A 623 -3.96 27.89 -8.97
N GLY A 624 -4.21 26.88 -9.82
CA GLY A 624 -5.42 26.04 -9.79
C GLY A 624 -5.21 24.66 -9.16
N MET A 625 -4.02 24.37 -8.64
CA MET A 625 -3.67 23.07 -8.08
C MET A 625 -4.17 22.93 -6.63
N PRO A 626 -4.60 21.73 -6.17
CA PRO A 626 -5.01 21.53 -4.78
C PRO A 626 -3.85 21.79 -3.82
N GLU A 627 -4.12 22.46 -2.70
CA GLU A 627 -3.08 23.09 -1.87
C GLU A 627 -1.99 22.12 -1.37
N TRP A 628 -2.38 20.93 -0.92
CA TRP A 628 -1.52 19.93 -0.27
C TRP A 628 -1.34 18.67 -1.12
N ILE A 629 -1.43 18.79 -2.45
CA ILE A 629 -1.23 17.66 -3.37
C ILE A 629 0.26 17.24 -3.36
N GLN A 630 0.55 15.94 -3.36
CA GLN A 630 1.93 15.47 -3.47
C GLN A 630 2.44 15.70 -4.89
N ILE A 631 3.55 16.43 -5.06
CA ILE A 631 4.23 16.51 -6.36
C ILE A 631 5.06 15.25 -6.56
N ASN A 632 4.44 14.23 -7.15
CA ASN A 632 5.00 12.88 -7.23
C ASN A 632 6.16 12.77 -8.23
N SER A 633 6.08 13.46 -9.38
CA SER A 633 7.17 13.49 -10.36
C SER A 633 7.22 14.80 -11.14
N ILE A 634 8.43 15.26 -11.46
CA ILE A 634 8.69 16.39 -12.36
C ILE A 634 9.67 15.97 -13.45
N GLU A 635 9.37 16.33 -14.70
CA GLU A 635 10.18 16.04 -15.88
C GLU A 635 10.50 17.36 -16.60
N ALA A 636 11.77 17.70 -16.78
CA ALA A 636 12.15 18.94 -17.45
C ALA A 636 12.15 18.76 -18.98
N SER A 637 11.61 19.71 -19.73
CA SER A 637 11.40 19.52 -21.17
C SER A 637 12.73 19.34 -21.92
N PRO A 638 12.84 18.33 -22.82
CA PRO A 638 14.01 18.12 -23.68
C PRO A 638 14.11 19.12 -24.84
N HIS A 639 13.17 20.08 -24.93
CA HIS A 639 13.07 21.03 -26.05
C HIS A 639 12.99 22.51 -25.61
N ASP A 640 12.64 22.78 -24.36
CA ASP A 640 12.53 24.15 -23.82
C ASP A 640 12.95 24.20 -22.35
N ALA A 641 13.98 24.99 -22.04
CA ALA A 641 14.46 25.18 -20.68
C ALA A 641 13.45 25.88 -19.74
N ALA A 642 12.46 26.60 -20.28
CA ALA A 642 11.42 27.26 -19.50
C ALA A 642 10.23 26.34 -19.13
N THR A 643 10.19 25.11 -19.66
CA THR A 643 9.06 24.17 -19.48
C THR A 643 9.44 22.93 -18.68
N ALA A 644 8.56 22.52 -17.77
CA ALA A 644 8.59 21.23 -17.09
C ALA A 644 7.17 20.65 -16.98
N TYR A 645 7.07 19.33 -16.97
CA TYR A 645 5.83 18.57 -16.82
C TYR A 645 5.75 18.02 -15.39
N VAL A 646 4.55 18.04 -14.79
CA VAL A 646 4.34 17.64 -13.39
C VAL A 646 3.23 16.60 -13.30
N ALA A 647 3.51 15.49 -12.61
CA ALA A 647 2.53 14.52 -12.14
C ALA A 647 2.34 14.68 -10.63
N ALA A 648 1.09 14.79 -10.17
CA ALA A 648 0.75 15.05 -8.77
C ALA A 648 -0.42 14.17 -8.30
N THR A 649 -0.41 13.81 -7.02
CA THR A 649 -1.29 12.79 -6.41
C THR A 649 -2.00 13.35 -5.17
N MET A 650 -3.32 13.10 -5.04
CA MET A 650 -4.15 13.44 -3.87
C MET A 650 -4.40 12.24 -2.97
#